data_AF-A0AAV7A6G1-F1
#
_entry.id   AF-A0AAV7A6G1-F1
#
_cell.length_a   1.000
_cell.length_b   1.000
_cell.length_c   1.000
_cell.angle_alpha   90.00
_cell.angle_beta   90.00
_cell.angle_gamma   90.00
#
_symmetry.space_group_name_H-M   'P 1'
#
loop_
_entity.id
_entity.type
_entity.pdbx_description
1 polymer ?
#
loop_
_entity_poly.entity_id
_entity_poly.type
_entity_poly.pdbx_seq_one_letter_code
_entity_poly.pdbx_strand_id
1 'polypeptide(L)'
;MKFWMFAWITVACVIFWKAESSMVKLDNGGYEDIVIAINPNLQEDPKIITKIQDMVKEATTYLFYATKKQLFIRSVKILIPSSWLNRNYTKSKTETYEKADVVIADSYLKYRDDPYTLQYGRCGEPGRYIHLTPNFLLDDNLLSVYGPRGRVFVHEWAHLRWGVFDEYNADTPYYIATNGKVEATRCSKYILGLNVKRQDQCQGNSCNLKWCSIDPKTGLYEHGCVFVPEKRQNIKQSIMYSQAISSVSEFCDSTNHNIEAPTLQNKMCNSLSTWEVIMNSTDITSTPPMSSTNIPVPSFSLIQKRDRVITLVLDVSWSMYSDNRIGRLYQAAEVFITQIVETGSYVGIVTFSHYTHEISQLVKITSNVQRNYLKSLLPTSLRSGTDICQGILTGFRVNEKFDGSTHGTEIVLLTDGEDNFDTTLCFPNIKYSGSIIHFIALGPSASQALEDIAEMTEGLNYKATDKVDSNGLIDAFSGIQPSTGDISFQLESTGSTVEPSKCLSGTVIIDRTVGNDTFFLVTWQSEVPNIKLQDPKGKIYTQADFTSNSTSKSSRLAIPGTAEKGTWRYNICNSRTISQVISVIVNSKASDKNVPPITVQAHMNAMRNSYPNPMIVYASVTQGLVPVTGVKVRAIIETDVGNITYLDLLDNGAGADVVKNDGIYSKYFFSYPENGRYSLKVRVEGKDGSRLATPTSRAMYMSGYVENGTIFMNAPNPAENDTTLQVTLGDFSRTSAGGSFVISNVPLGPRPDIFAPERISDLEAWVEGDKIVLSWTATGDDLDQGTASRYDLRMSTDLKELLQKFDNSIIVDISILTPQPAGSSETFTFVPKDAVVQNGTILFFALTAVDKASQRSSPSNIARAAIIPKVATSDSTNIMTIPSLLVLLSYLSLQLS
;
A
#
# COMPACT_ATOMS: atom_id res chain seq x y z
N MET A 1 24.46 -54.68 -0.61
CA MET A 1 25.41 -53.63 -0.18
C MET A 1 25.04 -52.35 -0.92
N LYS A 2 24.65 -51.33 -0.15
CA LYS A 2 24.21 -50.01 -0.60
C LYS A 2 25.42 -49.11 -0.78
N PHE A 3 25.44 -48.25 -1.80
CA PHE A 3 26.23 -47.00 -1.79
C PHE A 3 25.36 -45.86 -2.29
N TRP A 4 25.38 -44.77 -1.52
CA TRP A 4 24.38 -43.71 -1.47
C TRP A 4 24.64 -42.55 -2.44
N MET A 5 23.55 -42.01 -2.98
CA MET A 5 23.39 -40.60 -3.40
C MET A 5 23.61 -39.66 -2.22
N PHE A 6 24.36 -38.58 -2.44
CA PHE A 6 24.21 -37.34 -1.68
C PHE A 6 24.11 -36.18 -2.66
N ALA A 7 22.88 -35.76 -2.93
CA ALA A 7 22.58 -34.44 -3.48
C ALA A 7 22.63 -33.44 -2.32
N TRP A 8 23.49 -32.43 -2.43
CA TRP A 8 23.54 -31.33 -1.47
C TRP A 8 22.41 -30.35 -1.78
N ILE A 9 21.40 -30.33 -0.91
CA ILE A 9 20.43 -29.24 -0.82
C ILE A 9 21.07 -28.19 0.09
N THR A 10 21.66 -27.14 -0.49
CA THR A 10 22.00 -25.94 0.27
C THR A 10 20.74 -25.09 0.39
N VAL A 11 19.99 -25.28 1.48
CA VAL A 11 19.01 -24.31 1.95
C VAL A 11 19.80 -23.12 2.52
N ALA A 12 20.01 -22.09 1.69
CA ALA A 12 20.40 -20.79 2.20
C ALA A 12 19.16 -20.15 2.83
N CYS A 13 19.04 -20.23 4.15
CA CYS A 13 18.15 -19.35 4.91
C CYS A 13 18.66 -17.92 4.75
N VAL A 14 18.17 -17.22 3.72
CA VAL A 14 18.27 -15.76 3.64
C VAL A 14 17.21 -15.22 4.58
N ILE A 15 17.63 -14.80 5.77
CA ILE A 15 16.80 -14.02 6.68
C ILE A 15 16.61 -12.66 6.00
N PHE A 16 15.48 -12.48 5.31
CA PHE A 16 15.04 -11.16 4.88
C PHE A 16 14.68 -10.36 6.14
N TRP A 17 15.54 -9.44 6.56
CA TRP A 17 15.12 -8.36 7.45
C TRP A 17 14.20 -7.45 6.64
N LYS A 18 12.90 -7.71 6.73
CA LYS A 18 11.87 -6.76 6.28
C LYS A 18 11.90 -5.59 7.25
N ALA A 19 11.89 -4.36 6.72
CA ALA A 19 11.61 -3.19 7.55
C ALA A 19 10.22 -3.39 8.17
N GLU A 20 10.15 -3.73 9.44
CA GLU A 20 8.89 -3.97 10.15
C GLU A 20 8.13 -2.65 10.23
N SER A 21 7.06 -2.52 9.44
CA SER A 21 6.16 -1.36 9.53
C SER A 21 5.27 -1.39 10.79
N SER A 22 5.26 -2.52 11.51
CA SER A 22 4.42 -2.79 12.67
C SER A 22 5.28 -2.89 13.93
N MET A 23 4.86 -2.23 15.01
CA MET A 23 5.54 -2.29 16.32
C MET A 23 5.23 -3.58 17.10
N VAL A 24 4.46 -4.49 16.50
CA VAL A 24 3.90 -5.67 17.16
C VAL A 24 4.98 -6.70 17.43
N LYS A 25 5.16 -7.02 18.71
CA LYS A 25 6.05 -8.08 19.17
C LYS A 25 5.26 -9.32 19.49
N LEU A 26 5.87 -10.47 19.28
CA LEU A 26 5.34 -11.76 19.71
C LEU A 26 6.26 -12.33 20.79
N ASP A 27 5.71 -12.55 21.97
CA ASP A 27 6.40 -13.23 23.07
C ASP A 27 5.50 -14.32 23.65
N ASN A 28 5.98 -15.57 23.70
CA ASN A 28 5.25 -16.71 24.25
C ASN A 28 3.78 -16.78 23.80
N GLY A 29 3.53 -16.57 22.50
CA GLY A 29 2.20 -16.56 21.90
C GLY A 29 1.34 -15.31 22.12
N GLY A 30 1.78 -14.35 22.95
CA GLY A 30 1.07 -13.10 23.16
C GLY A 30 1.58 -12.00 22.25
N TYR A 31 0.70 -11.45 21.41
CA TYR A 31 0.97 -10.21 20.69
C TYR A 31 0.97 -9.02 21.64
N GLU A 32 2.05 -8.25 21.61
CA GLU A 32 2.27 -7.06 22.42
C GLU A 32 2.43 -5.82 21.55
N ASP A 33 2.09 -4.66 22.13
CA ASP A 33 2.29 -3.34 21.55
C ASP A 33 1.49 -3.07 20.25
N ILE A 34 0.34 -3.74 20.02
CA ILE A 34 -0.55 -3.42 18.88
C ILE A 34 -1.04 -1.97 19.00
N VAL A 35 -0.88 -1.18 17.95
CA VAL A 35 -1.27 0.23 17.91
C VAL A 35 -2.58 0.41 17.15
N ILE A 36 -3.61 0.90 17.84
CA ILE A 36 -4.89 1.30 17.25
C ILE A 36 -5.00 2.83 17.33
N ALA A 37 -4.99 3.51 16.19
CA ALA A 37 -5.02 4.96 16.12
C ALA A 37 -6.38 5.49 15.67
N ILE A 38 -6.89 6.49 16.39
CA ILE A 38 -8.13 7.19 16.02
C ILE A 38 -7.75 8.41 15.17
N ASN A 39 -8.46 8.62 14.07
CA ASN A 39 -8.16 9.70 13.14
C ASN A 39 -8.39 11.08 13.79
N PRO A 40 -7.45 12.04 13.64
CA PRO A 40 -7.58 13.36 14.25
C PRO A 40 -8.79 14.20 13.83
N ASN A 41 -9.37 13.91 12.66
CA ASN A 41 -10.54 14.63 12.14
C ASN A 41 -11.86 14.12 12.74
N LEU A 42 -11.85 13.00 13.47
CA LEU A 42 -13.04 12.46 14.12
C LEU A 42 -13.45 13.31 15.31
N GLN A 43 -14.76 13.58 15.40
CA GLN A 43 -15.37 14.18 16.58
C GLN A 43 -15.18 13.27 17.80
N GLU A 44 -15.01 13.88 18.98
CA GLU A 44 -14.79 13.12 20.23
C GLU A 44 -16.03 12.30 20.62
N ASP A 45 -15.93 10.97 20.54
CA ASP A 45 -16.89 10.02 21.11
C ASP A 45 -16.16 8.97 21.97
N PRO A 46 -16.23 9.07 23.32
CA PRO A 46 -15.61 8.11 24.22
C PRO A 46 -16.07 6.66 24.02
N LYS A 47 -17.25 6.42 23.43
CA LYS A 47 -17.75 5.07 23.16
C LYS A 47 -16.87 4.31 22.18
N ILE A 48 -16.17 5.00 21.29
CA ILE A 48 -15.22 4.39 20.34
C ILE A 48 -14.15 3.62 21.11
N ILE A 49 -13.59 4.23 22.17
CA ILE A 49 -12.55 3.59 23.01
C ILE A 49 -13.09 2.31 23.65
N THR A 50 -14.29 2.37 24.24
CA THR A 50 -14.93 1.20 24.86
C THR A 50 -15.19 0.08 23.84
N LYS A 51 -15.72 0.42 22.67
CA LYS A 51 -16.00 -0.56 21.61
C LYS A 51 -14.74 -1.19 21.02
N ILE A 52 -13.64 -0.44 20.92
CA ILE A 52 -12.32 -1.01 20.57
C ILE A 52 -11.90 -2.04 21.62
N GLN A 53 -11.99 -1.70 22.91
CA GLN A 53 -11.60 -2.62 23.98
C GLN A 53 -12.44 -3.89 23.98
N ASP A 54 -13.76 -3.79 23.78
CA ASP A 54 -14.67 -4.93 23.73
C ASP A 54 -14.37 -5.82 22.52
N MET A 55 -14.14 -5.23 21.34
CA MET A 55 -13.75 -5.94 20.13
C MET A 55 -12.44 -6.73 20.34
N VAL A 56 -11.42 -6.12 20.94
CA VAL A 56 -10.12 -6.78 21.19
C VAL A 56 -10.26 -7.92 22.21
N LYS A 57 -11.05 -7.73 23.27
CA LYS A 57 -11.33 -8.77 24.27
C LYS A 57 -12.06 -9.98 23.67
N GLU A 58 -12.94 -9.75 22.70
CA GLU A 58 -13.57 -10.83 21.94
C GLU A 58 -12.56 -11.50 20.98
N ALA A 59 -11.81 -10.69 20.24
CA ALA A 59 -10.85 -11.14 19.24
C ALA A 59 -9.75 -12.04 19.83
N THR A 60 -9.20 -11.71 20.99
CA THR A 60 -8.12 -12.49 21.63
C THR A 60 -8.53 -13.94 21.88
N THR A 61 -9.76 -14.17 22.35
CA THR A 61 -10.28 -15.52 22.59
C THR A 61 -10.54 -16.24 21.28
N TYR A 62 -11.11 -15.55 20.28
CA TYR A 62 -11.40 -16.15 18.98
C TYR A 62 -10.11 -16.55 18.24
N LEU A 63 -9.11 -15.67 18.22
CA LEU A 63 -7.78 -15.89 17.66
C LEU A 63 -7.08 -17.10 18.29
N PHE A 64 -7.16 -17.21 19.62
CA PHE A 64 -6.55 -18.32 20.37
C PHE A 64 -7.09 -19.67 19.93
N TYR A 65 -8.41 -19.82 19.79
CA TYR A 65 -8.97 -21.08 19.30
C TYR A 65 -8.71 -21.30 17.81
N ALA A 66 -8.82 -20.24 16.99
CA ALA A 66 -8.57 -20.31 15.55
C ALA A 66 -7.13 -20.76 15.21
N THR A 67 -6.17 -20.41 16.06
CA THR A 67 -4.74 -20.76 15.90
C THR A 67 -4.33 -22.02 16.67
N LYS A 68 -5.30 -22.87 17.04
CA LYS A 68 -5.07 -24.13 17.77
C LYS A 68 -4.36 -23.92 19.12
N LYS A 69 -4.75 -22.86 19.85
CA LYS A 69 -4.25 -22.48 21.19
C LYS A 69 -2.81 -21.98 21.20
N GLN A 70 -2.37 -21.29 20.15
CA GLN A 70 -1.00 -20.76 20.07
C GLN A 70 -0.94 -19.26 20.31
N LEU A 71 -1.81 -18.49 19.64
CA LEU A 71 -1.66 -17.04 19.57
C LEU A 71 -2.82 -16.30 20.23
N PHE A 72 -2.53 -15.23 20.95
CA PHE A 72 -3.53 -14.38 21.60
C PHE A 72 -3.04 -12.93 21.66
N ILE A 73 -3.93 -11.99 21.95
CA ILE A 73 -3.57 -10.56 22.12
C ILE A 73 -3.33 -10.29 23.60
N ARG A 74 -2.17 -9.72 23.93
CA ARG A 74 -1.74 -9.42 25.31
C ARG A 74 -1.78 -7.93 25.64
N SER A 75 -1.34 -7.05 24.74
CA SER A 75 -1.37 -5.61 24.99
C SER A 75 -1.70 -4.80 23.74
N VAL A 76 -2.49 -3.74 23.95
CA VAL A 76 -2.91 -2.80 22.91
C VAL A 76 -2.69 -1.36 23.39
N LYS A 77 -2.15 -0.52 22.52
CA LYS A 77 -2.02 0.93 22.70
C LYS A 77 -3.06 1.62 21.83
N ILE A 78 -3.93 2.42 22.44
CA ILE A 78 -4.94 3.21 21.72
C ILE A 78 -4.41 4.64 21.65
N LEU A 79 -4.06 5.07 20.43
CA LEU A 79 -3.59 6.43 20.15
C LEU A 79 -4.78 7.38 19.99
N ILE A 80 -4.97 8.20 21.02
CA ILE A 80 -6.00 9.22 21.12
C ILE A 80 -5.56 10.47 20.34
N PRO A 81 -6.46 11.10 19.56
CA PRO A 81 -6.14 12.31 18.83
C PRO A 81 -5.75 13.46 19.76
N SER A 82 -4.85 14.33 19.29
CA SER A 82 -4.56 15.60 19.97
C SER A 82 -5.73 16.59 19.90
N SER A 83 -6.68 16.39 18.97
CA SER A 83 -7.92 17.18 18.86
C SER A 83 -8.93 16.88 19.98
N TRP A 84 -8.82 15.72 20.65
CA TRP A 84 -9.68 15.34 21.76
C TRP A 84 -9.15 15.92 23.08
N LEU A 85 -10.04 16.13 24.05
CA LEU A 85 -9.67 16.64 25.36
C LEU A 85 -8.67 15.71 26.06
N ASN A 86 -7.54 16.25 26.49
CA ASN A 86 -6.55 15.51 27.25
C ASN A 86 -7.10 15.13 28.64
N ARG A 87 -7.37 13.84 28.86
CA ARG A 87 -7.85 13.28 30.15
C ARG A 87 -6.73 12.56 30.91
N ASN A 88 -5.55 13.17 30.98
CA ASN A 88 -4.33 12.59 31.56
C ASN A 88 -3.86 11.30 30.88
N TYR A 89 -3.98 11.25 29.55
CA TYR A 89 -3.43 10.15 28.76
C TYR A 89 -1.90 10.14 28.80
N THR A 90 -1.32 8.93 28.73
CA THR A 90 0.14 8.76 28.69
C THR A 90 0.71 9.39 27.42
N LYS A 91 1.90 9.98 27.49
CA LYS A 91 2.59 10.53 26.32
C LYS A 91 2.97 9.40 25.36
N SER A 92 2.69 9.57 24.07
CA SER A 92 3.17 8.65 23.03
C SER A 92 4.71 8.67 22.94
N LYS A 93 5.30 7.54 22.59
CA LYS A 93 6.73 7.38 22.31
C LYS A 93 6.95 7.47 20.80
N THR A 94 7.18 6.34 20.13
CA THR A 94 7.34 6.27 18.67
C THR A 94 6.01 6.05 17.94
N GLU A 95 4.91 5.79 18.67
CA GLU A 95 3.60 5.51 18.09
C GLU A 95 3.05 6.73 17.33
N THR A 96 2.69 6.53 16.06
CA THR A 96 2.13 7.55 15.16
C THR A 96 0.92 7.03 14.41
N TYR A 97 0.12 7.92 13.83
CA TYR A 97 -1.08 7.53 13.09
C TYR A 97 -0.72 6.78 11.79
N GLU A 98 0.36 7.16 11.11
CA GLU A 98 0.80 6.62 9.82
C GLU A 98 1.37 5.20 9.93
N LYS A 99 1.81 4.82 11.13
CA LYS A 99 2.40 3.51 11.45
C LYS A 99 1.49 2.64 12.32
N ALA A 100 0.24 3.05 12.51
CA ALA A 100 -0.69 2.27 13.30
C ALA A 100 -1.09 0.99 12.57
N ASP A 101 -1.19 -0.13 13.31
CA ASP A 101 -1.64 -1.42 12.78
C ASP A 101 -3.13 -1.36 12.41
N VAL A 102 -3.90 -0.54 13.15
CA VAL A 102 -5.33 -0.34 12.95
C VAL A 102 -5.64 1.15 12.99
N VAL A 103 -6.32 1.64 11.97
CA VAL A 103 -6.79 3.03 11.89
C VAL A 103 -8.31 3.08 12.00
N ILE A 104 -8.80 3.95 12.88
CA ILE A 104 -10.22 4.27 13.02
C ILE A 104 -10.47 5.60 12.34
N ALA A 105 -11.13 5.60 11.18
CA ALA A 105 -11.38 6.79 10.40
C ALA A 105 -12.75 6.74 9.74
N ASP A 106 -13.34 7.90 9.46
CA ASP A 106 -14.56 7.95 8.66
C ASP A 106 -14.29 7.39 7.26
N SER A 107 -15.31 6.74 6.72
CA SER A 107 -15.29 6.43 5.30
C SER A 107 -15.34 7.71 4.50
N TYR A 108 -14.35 7.90 3.65
CA TYR A 108 -14.35 9.05 2.75
C TYR A 108 -15.42 8.91 1.65
N LEU A 109 -15.91 7.69 1.41
CA LEU A 109 -17.09 7.41 0.60
C LEU A 109 -18.32 7.36 1.53
N LYS A 110 -19.28 8.26 1.28
CA LYS A 110 -20.38 8.63 2.20
C LYS A 110 -21.23 7.46 2.76
N TYR A 111 -21.14 6.26 2.20
CA TYR A 111 -22.00 5.12 2.52
C TYR A 111 -21.25 3.78 2.68
N ARG A 112 -19.93 3.79 2.94
CA ARG A 112 -19.15 2.54 3.07
C ARG A 112 -18.55 2.34 4.46
N ASP A 113 -19.17 1.49 5.26
CA ASP A 113 -18.65 1.08 6.58
C ASP A 113 -17.96 -0.29 6.54
N ASP A 114 -17.50 -0.71 5.36
CA ASP A 114 -16.83 -2.00 5.17
C ASP A 114 -15.45 -2.00 5.87
N PRO A 115 -15.19 -2.93 6.81
CA PRO A 115 -13.86 -3.21 7.32
C PRO A 115 -12.95 -3.73 6.19
N TYR A 116 -11.69 -3.33 6.19
CA TYR A 116 -10.72 -3.87 5.24
C TYR A 116 -9.28 -3.76 5.75
N THR A 117 -8.39 -4.53 5.13
CA THR A 117 -6.95 -4.44 5.31
C THR A 117 -6.30 -3.96 4.03
N LEU A 118 -5.46 -2.93 4.13
CA LEU A 118 -4.63 -2.51 3.01
C LEU A 118 -3.47 -3.49 2.86
N GLN A 119 -3.59 -4.44 1.93
CA GLN A 119 -2.59 -5.48 1.67
C GLN A 119 -2.18 -5.45 0.19
N TYR A 120 -0.96 -5.01 -0.06
CA TYR A 120 -0.30 -5.06 -1.37
C TYR A 120 0.86 -6.06 -1.41
N GLY A 121 1.10 -6.77 -0.30
CA GLY A 121 2.09 -7.83 -0.21
C GLY A 121 1.63 -9.10 -0.92
N ARG A 122 2.58 -9.95 -1.27
CA ARG A 122 2.31 -11.27 -1.85
C ARG A 122 1.78 -12.24 -0.79
N CYS A 123 1.43 -13.45 -1.22
CA CYS A 123 1.03 -14.51 -0.29
C CYS A 123 2.08 -14.73 0.80
N GLY A 124 1.67 -14.70 2.06
CA GLY A 124 2.57 -14.84 3.21
C GLY A 124 3.26 -13.55 3.63
N GLU A 125 3.03 -12.43 2.93
CA GLU A 125 3.62 -11.13 3.26
C GLU A 125 2.64 -10.25 4.03
N PRO A 126 3.04 -9.65 5.17
CA PRO A 126 2.17 -8.78 5.93
C PRO A 126 1.56 -7.63 5.11
N GLY A 127 0.32 -7.29 5.41
CA GLY A 127 -0.33 -6.05 4.98
C GLY A 127 0.21 -4.82 5.72
N ARG A 128 -0.38 -3.66 5.45
CA ARG A 128 0.07 -2.37 6.01
C ARG A 128 -0.74 -1.93 7.23
N TYR A 129 -2.06 -1.88 7.12
CA TYR A 129 -2.95 -1.54 8.25
C TYR A 129 -4.37 -2.06 8.01
N ILE A 130 -5.11 -2.22 9.11
CA ILE A 130 -6.56 -2.47 9.12
C ILE A 130 -7.29 -1.14 9.23
N HIS A 131 -8.32 -0.93 8.42
CA HIS A 131 -9.21 0.23 8.50
C HIS A 131 -10.58 -0.17 9.02
N LEU A 132 -11.05 0.52 10.06
CA LEU A 132 -12.40 0.37 10.61
C LEU A 132 -13.07 1.75 10.72
N THR A 133 -14.38 1.82 10.46
CA THR A 133 -15.12 3.06 10.65
C THR A 133 -15.69 3.21 12.06
N PRO A 134 -15.94 4.44 12.54
CA PRO A 134 -16.70 4.65 13.78
C PRO A 134 -18.07 3.97 13.76
N ASN A 135 -18.78 4.01 12.63
CA ASN A 135 -20.09 3.35 12.50
C ASN A 135 -19.96 1.83 12.59
N PHE A 136 -18.94 1.21 12.00
CA PHE A 136 -18.69 -0.22 12.20
C PHE A 136 -18.60 -0.58 13.69
N LEU A 137 -17.93 0.26 14.49
CA LEU A 137 -17.79 0.06 15.94
C LEU A 137 -19.07 0.38 16.74
N LEU A 138 -19.88 1.34 16.30
CA LEU A 138 -20.98 1.92 17.08
C LEU A 138 -22.36 1.43 16.66
N ASP A 139 -22.58 1.09 15.39
CA ASP A 139 -23.88 0.64 14.85
C ASP A 139 -24.01 -0.89 14.98
N ASP A 140 -24.86 -1.34 15.89
CA ASP A 140 -25.12 -2.76 16.12
C ASP A 140 -25.96 -3.41 15.00
N ASN A 141 -26.57 -2.64 14.08
CA ASN A 141 -27.25 -3.21 12.91
C ASN A 141 -26.25 -3.94 11.98
N LEU A 142 -24.99 -3.48 11.95
CA LEU A 142 -23.91 -4.08 11.15
C LEU A 142 -23.47 -5.45 11.68
N LEU A 143 -23.84 -5.84 12.91
CA LEU A 143 -23.58 -7.18 13.43
C LEU A 143 -24.31 -8.27 12.65
N SER A 144 -25.49 -7.95 12.10
CA SER A 144 -26.27 -8.89 11.27
C SER A 144 -25.67 -9.11 9.87
N VAL A 145 -24.76 -8.22 9.47
CA VAL A 145 -24.14 -8.17 8.14
C VAL A 145 -22.72 -8.75 8.17
N TYR A 146 -21.87 -8.25 9.07
CA TYR A 146 -20.46 -8.66 9.17
C TYR A 146 -20.20 -9.67 10.27
N GLY A 147 -21.15 -9.84 11.19
CA GLY A 147 -20.97 -10.67 12.38
C GLY A 147 -20.34 -9.91 13.55
N PRO A 148 -19.98 -10.64 14.62
CA PRO A 148 -19.32 -10.06 15.79
C PRO A 148 -17.99 -9.39 15.46
N ARG A 149 -17.77 -8.19 16.02
CA ARG A 149 -16.63 -7.33 15.68
C ARG A 149 -15.29 -8.00 15.96
N GLY A 150 -15.16 -8.76 17.06
CA GLY A 150 -13.92 -9.47 17.36
C GLY A 150 -13.55 -10.54 16.32
N ARG A 151 -14.55 -11.16 15.68
CA ARG A 151 -14.31 -12.14 14.61
C ARG A 151 -13.88 -11.48 13.30
N VAL A 152 -14.52 -10.35 12.96
CA VAL A 152 -14.12 -9.51 11.82
C VAL A 152 -12.69 -9.02 12.02
N PHE A 153 -12.35 -8.59 13.24
CA PHE A 153 -10.98 -8.19 13.55
C PHE A 153 -9.97 -9.31 13.30
N VAL A 154 -10.27 -10.56 13.66
CA VAL A 154 -9.37 -11.70 13.39
C VAL A 154 -9.26 -12.04 11.90
N HIS A 155 -10.33 -11.85 11.14
CA HIS A 155 -10.31 -11.96 9.68
C HIS A 155 -9.34 -10.93 9.06
N GLU A 156 -9.51 -9.65 9.41
CA GLU A 156 -8.62 -8.57 8.97
C GLU A 156 -7.19 -8.72 9.51
N TRP A 157 -7.03 -9.20 10.74
CA TRP A 157 -5.73 -9.52 11.32
C TRP A 157 -4.99 -10.58 10.52
N ALA A 158 -5.71 -11.56 9.96
CA ALA A 158 -5.09 -12.60 9.14
C ALA A 158 -4.50 -12.02 7.83
N HIS A 159 -5.23 -11.11 7.18
CA HIS A 159 -4.70 -10.32 6.07
C HIS A 159 -3.46 -9.53 6.50
N LEU A 160 -3.57 -8.74 7.57
CA LEU A 160 -2.50 -7.87 8.05
C LEU A 160 -1.24 -8.65 8.42
N ARG A 161 -1.36 -9.71 9.22
CA ARG A 161 -0.21 -10.35 9.85
C ARG A 161 0.40 -11.46 9.01
N TRP A 162 -0.41 -12.21 8.27
CA TRP A 162 0.04 -13.39 7.54
C TRP A 162 -0.08 -13.28 6.01
N GLY A 163 -0.62 -12.18 5.47
CA GLY A 163 -0.69 -12.00 4.03
C GLY A 163 -1.52 -13.06 3.32
N VAL A 164 -2.56 -13.57 3.98
CA VAL A 164 -3.55 -14.45 3.35
C VAL A 164 -4.60 -13.63 2.61
N PHE A 165 -5.38 -14.27 1.75
CA PHE A 165 -6.44 -13.63 0.96
C PHE A 165 -7.79 -14.27 1.23
N ASP A 166 -8.84 -13.60 0.76
CA ASP A 166 -10.21 -14.07 0.91
C ASP A 166 -10.45 -15.40 0.19
N GLU A 167 -11.26 -16.24 0.83
CA GLU A 167 -11.75 -17.51 0.31
C GLU A 167 -13.19 -17.41 -0.23
N TYR A 168 -13.62 -16.18 -0.53
CA TYR A 168 -14.78 -15.82 -1.37
C TYR A 168 -14.31 -14.94 -2.54
N ASN A 169 -15.20 -14.66 -3.48
CA ASN A 169 -14.93 -13.76 -4.60
C ASN A 169 -16.23 -13.07 -5.03
N ALA A 170 -16.28 -11.74 -4.93
CA ALA A 170 -17.48 -10.96 -5.29
C ALA A 170 -17.68 -10.86 -6.82
N ASP A 171 -16.60 -10.84 -7.60
CA ASP A 171 -16.65 -10.77 -9.07
C ASP A 171 -16.96 -12.14 -9.69
N THR A 172 -16.53 -13.22 -9.03
CA THR A 172 -16.82 -14.60 -9.42
C THR A 172 -17.48 -15.37 -8.27
N PRO A 173 -18.74 -15.05 -7.92
CA PRO A 173 -19.43 -15.67 -6.79
C PRO A 173 -19.82 -17.13 -7.04
N TYR A 174 -19.84 -17.56 -8.30
CA TYR A 174 -20.17 -18.91 -8.73
C TYR A 174 -19.21 -19.42 -9.78
N TYR A 175 -19.02 -20.74 -9.82
CA TYR A 175 -18.23 -21.42 -10.83
C TYR A 175 -18.82 -22.80 -11.14
N ILE A 176 -18.50 -23.34 -12.32
CA ILE A 176 -18.84 -24.72 -12.67
C ILE A 176 -17.72 -25.61 -12.12
N ALA A 177 -18.06 -26.56 -11.24
CA ALA A 177 -17.12 -27.52 -10.68
C ALA A 177 -16.94 -28.73 -11.60
N THR A 178 -15.87 -29.52 -11.41
CA THR A 178 -15.50 -30.66 -12.27
C THR A 178 -16.59 -31.75 -12.37
N ASN A 179 -17.54 -31.77 -11.42
CA ASN A 179 -18.73 -32.62 -11.45
C ASN A 179 -19.88 -32.07 -12.32
N GLY A 180 -19.68 -30.95 -13.02
CA GLY A 180 -20.66 -30.26 -13.87
C GLY A 180 -21.69 -29.41 -13.12
N LYS A 181 -21.61 -29.29 -11.79
CA LYS A 181 -22.56 -28.49 -11.00
C LYS A 181 -22.06 -27.06 -10.79
N VAL A 182 -22.99 -26.11 -10.76
CA VAL A 182 -22.71 -24.73 -10.35
C VAL A 182 -22.57 -24.68 -8.83
N GLU A 183 -21.39 -24.27 -8.36
CA GLU A 183 -21.05 -24.13 -6.95
C GLU A 183 -20.80 -22.67 -6.60
N ALA A 184 -21.14 -22.28 -5.38
CA ALA A 184 -20.73 -20.99 -4.83
C ALA A 184 -19.21 -20.99 -4.55
N THR A 185 -18.54 -19.87 -4.81
CA THR A 185 -17.12 -19.69 -4.52
C THR A 185 -16.92 -19.58 -3.01
N ARG A 186 -16.34 -20.64 -2.42
CA ARG A 186 -16.14 -20.78 -0.97
C ARG A 186 -15.06 -21.81 -0.69
N CYS A 187 -14.41 -21.70 0.47
CA CYS A 187 -13.41 -22.69 0.88
C CYS A 187 -14.01 -24.07 1.13
N SER A 188 -15.01 -24.18 2.01
CA SER A 188 -15.63 -25.47 2.32
C SER A 188 -16.93 -25.64 1.52
N LYS A 189 -16.96 -26.65 0.64
CA LYS A 189 -18.18 -27.04 -0.11
C LYS A 189 -19.31 -27.52 0.82
N TYR A 190 -19.00 -27.84 2.08
CA TYR A 190 -19.96 -28.33 3.07
C TYR A 190 -20.77 -27.22 3.75
N ILE A 191 -20.43 -25.94 3.54
CA ILE A 191 -21.26 -24.84 4.04
C ILE A 191 -22.65 -24.95 3.40
N LEU A 192 -23.68 -25.06 4.21
CA LEU A 192 -25.05 -25.19 3.70
C LEU A 192 -25.64 -23.80 3.41
N GLY A 193 -26.50 -23.73 2.40
CA GLY A 193 -27.16 -22.49 2.01
C GLY A 193 -27.97 -22.64 0.73
N LEU A 194 -28.61 -21.54 0.34
CA LEU A 194 -29.57 -21.46 -0.76
C LEU A 194 -29.16 -20.37 -1.75
N ASN A 195 -29.37 -20.62 -3.04
CA ASN A 195 -29.10 -19.64 -4.10
C ASN A 195 -30.40 -18.93 -4.49
N VAL A 196 -30.48 -17.64 -4.17
CA VAL A 196 -31.68 -16.84 -4.41
C VAL A 196 -31.34 -15.50 -5.06
N LYS A 197 -32.34 -14.91 -5.71
CA LYS A 197 -32.27 -13.59 -6.32
C LYS A 197 -33.46 -12.74 -5.87
N ARG A 198 -33.20 -11.47 -5.56
CA ARG A 198 -34.24 -10.49 -5.24
C ARG A 198 -34.98 -10.12 -6.53
N GLN A 199 -36.31 -10.15 -6.51
CA GLN A 199 -37.14 -9.70 -7.64
C GLN A 199 -37.43 -8.21 -7.59
N ASP A 200 -37.72 -7.69 -6.38
CA ASP A 200 -38.12 -6.30 -6.14
C ASP A 200 -37.36 -5.71 -4.94
N GLN A 201 -37.49 -4.39 -4.71
CA GLN A 201 -37.02 -3.76 -3.46
C GLN A 201 -37.77 -4.35 -2.26
N CYS A 202 -37.03 -4.74 -1.22
CA CYS A 202 -37.60 -5.31 -0.01
C CYS A 202 -38.49 -4.31 0.72
N GLN A 203 -39.66 -4.76 1.20
CA GLN A 203 -40.55 -3.97 2.08
C GLN A 203 -40.34 -4.44 3.53
N GLY A 204 -39.49 -3.72 4.27
CA GLY A 204 -39.07 -4.15 5.61
C GLY A 204 -38.28 -5.45 5.57
N ASN A 205 -38.60 -6.41 6.45
CA ASN A 205 -37.93 -7.72 6.51
C ASN A 205 -38.46 -8.75 5.48
N SER A 206 -39.41 -8.37 4.62
CA SER A 206 -39.97 -9.25 3.59
C SER A 206 -39.45 -8.83 2.22
N CYS A 207 -38.73 -9.74 1.56
CA CYS A 207 -38.26 -9.58 0.20
C CYS A 207 -38.98 -10.59 -0.70
N ASN A 208 -39.41 -10.17 -1.88
CA ASN A 208 -39.87 -11.09 -2.91
C ASN A 208 -38.65 -11.78 -3.53
N LEU A 209 -38.52 -13.08 -3.30
CA LEU A 209 -37.35 -13.87 -3.67
C LEU A 209 -37.72 -14.92 -4.70
N LYS A 210 -36.83 -15.11 -5.68
CA LYS A 210 -36.89 -16.25 -6.60
C LYS A 210 -35.65 -17.13 -6.45
N TRP A 211 -35.80 -18.40 -6.80
CA TRP A 211 -34.69 -19.32 -6.94
C TRP A 211 -33.82 -18.93 -8.13
N CYS A 212 -32.51 -19.11 -7.97
CA CYS A 212 -31.55 -18.84 -9.03
C CYS A 212 -31.72 -19.80 -10.20
N SER A 213 -31.82 -19.25 -11.40
CA SER A 213 -31.87 -20.01 -12.66
C SER A 213 -30.53 -19.96 -13.37
N ILE A 214 -30.19 -21.02 -14.10
CA ILE A 214 -28.96 -21.08 -14.91
C ILE A 214 -29.16 -20.26 -16.18
N ASP A 215 -28.23 -19.35 -16.47
CA ASP A 215 -28.14 -18.65 -17.74
C ASP A 215 -27.60 -19.63 -18.81
N PRO A 216 -28.37 -19.93 -19.88
CA PRO A 216 -27.95 -20.87 -20.91
C PRO A 216 -26.72 -20.41 -21.70
N LYS A 217 -26.35 -19.12 -21.65
CA LYS A 217 -25.15 -18.60 -22.34
C LYS A 217 -23.87 -18.88 -21.55
N THR A 218 -23.91 -18.71 -20.23
CA THR A 218 -22.73 -18.80 -19.37
C THR A 218 -22.66 -20.10 -18.58
N GLY A 219 -23.75 -20.86 -18.52
CA GLY A 219 -23.85 -22.08 -17.71
C GLY A 219 -23.81 -21.82 -16.19
N LEU A 220 -23.72 -20.57 -15.77
CA LEU A 220 -23.73 -20.12 -14.38
C LEU A 220 -25.10 -19.58 -13.99
N TYR A 221 -25.30 -19.24 -12.72
CA TYR A 221 -26.51 -18.55 -12.30
C TYR A 221 -26.62 -17.16 -12.92
N GLU A 222 -27.86 -16.73 -13.19
CA GLU A 222 -28.16 -15.40 -13.70
C GLU A 222 -27.61 -14.27 -12.81
N HIS A 223 -27.29 -13.12 -13.42
CA HIS A 223 -26.79 -11.94 -12.70
C HIS A 223 -27.73 -11.52 -11.55
N GLY A 224 -27.15 -11.18 -10.40
CA GLY A 224 -27.87 -10.79 -9.17
C GLY A 224 -28.28 -11.95 -8.27
N CYS A 225 -27.87 -13.18 -8.59
CA CYS A 225 -27.97 -14.32 -7.70
C CYS A 225 -26.95 -14.25 -6.56
N VAL A 226 -27.38 -14.62 -5.36
CA VAL A 226 -26.54 -14.63 -4.15
C VAL A 226 -26.70 -15.94 -3.38
N PHE A 227 -25.59 -16.40 -2.81
CA PHE A 227 -25.58 -17.57 -1.92
C PHE A 227 -25.87 -17.12 -0.48
N VAL A 228 -26.94 -17.65 0.09
CA VAL A 228 -27.43 -17.32 1.42
C VAL A 228 -27.18 -18.50 2.35
N PRO A 229 -26.21 -18.42 3.28
CA PRO A 229 -25.85 -19.55 4.12
C PRO A 229 -26.91 -19.86 5.19
N GLU A 230 -26.98 -21.12 5.61
CA GLU A 230 -27.73 -21.51 6.81
C GLU A 230 -27.07 -20.94 8.06
N LYS A 231 -27.86 -20.26 8.89
CA LYS A 231 -27.36 -19.61 10.11
C LYS A 231 -26.80 -20.62 11.12
N ARG A 232 -27.44 -21.79 11.23
CA ARG A 232 -27.04 -22.86 12.15
C ARG A 232 -26.54 -24.05 11.35
N GLN A 233 -25.25 -24.30 11.44
CA GLN A 233 -24.57 -25.43 10.80
C GLN A 233 -23.39 -25.88 11.65
N ASN A 234 -22.79 -27.02 11.33
CA ASN A 234 -21.68 -27.60 12.11
C ASN A 234 -20.29 -27.36 11.48
N ILE A 235 -20.25 -26.64 10.36
CA ILE A 235 -19.01 -26.37 9.65
C ILE A 235 -18.25 -25.26 10.37
N LYS A 236 -16.98 -25.53 10.66
CA LYS A 236 -16.11 -24.62 11.41
C LYS A 236 -15.22 -23.74 10.54
N GLN A 237 -15.04 -24.11 9.27
CA GLN A 237 -14.20 -23.40 8.32
C GLN A 237 -15.08 -22.65 7.30
N SER A 238 -14.71 -21.46 6.83
CA SER A 238 -13.44 -20.76 7.07
C SER A 238 -13.66 -19.33 7.55
N ILE A 239 -12.81 -18.87 8.46
CA ILE A 239 -12.72 -17.46 8.88
C ILE A 239 -12.49 -16.54 7.69
N MET A 240 -11.72 -16.97 6.68
CA MET A 240 -11.47 -16.19 5.46
C MET A 240 -12.59 -16.32 4.41
N TYR A 241 -13.65 -17.08 4.72
CA TYR A 241 -14.87 -17.11 3.91
C TYR A 241 -15.98 -16.25 4.52
N SER A 242 -16.40 -16.54 5.77
CA SER A 242 -17.47 -15.77 6.43
C SER A 242 -17.44 -15.93 7.96
N GLN A 243 -16.98 -14.90 8.64
CA GLN A 243 -16.88 -14.79 10.10
C GLN A 243 -18.23 -14.61 10.81
N ALA A 244 -19.27 -14.23 10.07
CA ALA A 244 -20.62 -13.99 10.58
C ALA A 244 -21.41 -15.28 10.83
N ILE A 245 -21.02 -16.39 10.22
CA ILE A 245 -21.60 -17.71 10.49
C ILE A 245 -21.14 -18.16 11.89
N SER A 246 -22.07 -18.37 12.82
CA SER A 246 -21.73 -18.58 14.23
C SER A 246 -20.84 -19.79 14.49
N SER A 247 -20.97 -20.84 13.66
CA SER A 247 -20.19 -22.08 13.75
C SER A 247 -18.76 -21.95 13.24
N VAL A 248 -18.46 -20.93 12.43
CA VAL A 248 -17.13 -20.71 11.89
C VAL A 248 -16.19 -20.23 13.00
N SER A 249 -15.14 -20.99 13.24
CA SER A 249 -14.15 -20.76 14.30
C SER A 249 -12.73 -21.15 13.92
N GLU A 250 -12.51 -21.66 12.70
CA GLU A 250 -11.23 -22.20 12.24
C GLU A 250 -10.91 -21.67 10.83
N PHE A 251 -9.62 -21.54 10.52
CA PHE A 251 -9.14 -21.29 9.16
C PHE A 251 -9.29 -22.54 8.30
N CYS A 252 -9.40 -22.37 6.99
CA CYS A 252 -9.48 -23.49 6.07
C CYS A 252 -8.14 -24.24 6.00
N ASP A 253 -8.19 -25.56 6.07
CA ASP A 253 -7.00 -26.43 6.00
C ASP A 253 -7.07 -27.36 4.79
N SER A 254 -5.98 -28.07 4.50
CA SER A 254 -5.88 -28.95 3.33
C SER A 254 -6.91 -30.10 3.30
N THR A 255 -7.61 -30.38 4.40
CA THR A 255 -8.64 -31.44 4.44
C THR A 255 -10.00 -30.98 3.90
N ASN A 256 -10.29 -29.67 4.00
CA ASN A 256 -11.57 -29.09 3.59
C ASN A 256 -11.43 -27.97 2.55
N HIS A 257 -10.19 -27.63 2.17
CA HIS A 257 -9.88 -26.63 1.17
C HIS A 257 -10.36 -27.00 -0.23
N ASN A 258 -11.11 -26.11 -0.85
CA ASN A 258 -11.59 -26.24 -2.20
C ASN A 258 -10.63 -25.56 -3.18
N ILE A 259 -9.64 -26.32 -3.65
CA ILE A 259 -8.66 -25.87 -4.66
C ILE A 259 -9.30 -25.46 -5.99
N GLU A 260 -10.52 -25.92 -6.27
CA GLU A 260 -11.25 -25.54 -7.48
C GLU A 260 -11.97 -24.21 -7.32
N ALA A 261 -12.13 -23.61 -6.13
CA ALA A 261 -12.83 -22.33 -6.02
C ALA A 261 -11.98 -21.20 -6.64
N PRO A 262 -12.56 -20.30 -7.46
CA PRO A 262 -11.84 -19.14 -8.01
C PRO A 262 -11.67 -18.03 -6.95
N THR A 263 -11.07 -18.37 -5.81
CA THR A 263 -10.78 -17.44 -4.71
C THR A 263 -9.47 -16.71 -4.94
N LEU A 264 -9.34 -15.53 -4.33
CA LEU A 264 -8.07 -14.80 -4.38
C LEU A 264 -6.97 -15.58 -3.66
N GLN A 265 -7.29 -16.28 -2.56
CA GLN A 265 -6.37 -17.20 -1.90
C GLN A 265 -5.79 -18.24 -2.87
N ASN A 266 -6.63 -18.91 -3.66
CA ASN A 266 -6.13 -19.92 -4.61
C ASN A 266 -5.27 -19.31 -5.71
N LYS A 267 -5.66 -18.12 -6.21
CA LYS A 267 -4.97 -17.37 -7.26
C LYS A 267 -3.57 -16.93 -6.81
N MET A 268 -3.46 -16.39 -5.59
CA MET A 268 -2.25 -15.74 -5.07
C MET A 268 -1.33 -16.68 -4.28
N CYS A 269 -1.88 -17.70 -3.63
CA CYS A 269 -1.14 -18.62 -2.76
C CYS A 269 -0.94 -20.02 -3.37
N ASN A 270 -0.90 -20.14 -4.70
CA ASN A 270 -0.68 -21.42 -5.40
C ASN A 270 -1.64 -22.54 -4.95
N SER A 271 -2.92 -22.19 -4.74
CA SER A 271 -3.95 -23.10 -4.23
C SER A 271 -3.71 -23.70 -2.83
N LEU A 272 -2.80 -23.13 -2.04
CA LEU A 272 -2.65 -23.46 -0.62
C LEU A 272 -3.80 -22.88 0.19
N SER A 273 -4.25 -23.62 1.19
CA SER A 273 -5.27 -23.15 2.13
C SER A 273 -4.72 -22.02 3.01
N THR A 274 -5.61 -21.20 3.57
CA THR A 274 -5.23 -20.14 4.51
C THR A 274 -4.44 -20.67 5.70
N TRP A 275 -4.84 -21.80 6.29
CA TRP A 275 -4.11 -22.41 7.41
C TRP A 275 -2.73 -22.95 7.04
N GLU A 276 -2.51 -23.45 5.82
CA GLU A 276 -1.18 -23.90 5.37
C GLU A 276 -0.20 -22.72 5.28
N VAL A 277 -0.66 -21.56 4.81
CA VAL A 277 0.14 -20.32 4.79
C VAL A 277 0.44 -19.86 6.22
N ILE A 278 -0.58 -19.80 7.08
CA ILE A 278 -0.43 -19.36 8.49
C ILE A 278 0.50 -20.29 9.27
N MET A 279 0.41 -21.61 9.08
CA MET A 279 1.24 -22.59 9.79
C MET A 279 2.73 -22.43 9.47
N ASN A 280 3.06 -21.97 8.25
CA ASN A 280 4.44 -21.74 7.84
C ASN A 280 4.99 -20.37 8.30
N SER A 281 4.17 -19.54 8.94
CA SER A 281 4.62 -18.25 9.48
C SER A 281 5.57 -18.42 10.67
N THR A 282 6.44 -17.42 10.86
CA THR A 282 7.32 -17.34 12.04
C THR A 282 6.54 -17.30 13.34
N ASP A 283 5.36 -16.68 13.34
CA ASP A 283 4.52 -16.55 14.54
C ASP A 283 4.07 -17.92 15.07
N ILE A 284 3.62 -18.82 14.19
CA ILE A 284 3.18 -20.17 14.57
C ILE A 284 4.37 -21.09 14.83
N THR A 285 5.38 -21.09 13.96
CA THR A 285 6.53 -22.00 14.09
C THR A 285 7.37 -21.74 15.34
N SER A 286 7.40 -20.50 15.84
CA SER A 286 8.09 -20.12 17.09
C SER A 286 7.25 -20.33 18.35
N THR A 287 5.95 -20.58 18.24
CA THR A 287 5.03 -20.62 19.37
C THR A 287 4.35 -22.00 19.49
N PRO A 288 4.74 -22.85 20.45
CA PRO A 288 4.07 -24.13 20.64
C PRO A 288 2.64 -23.96 21.18
N PRO A 289 1.72 -24.91 20.91
CA PRO A 289 0.36 -24.89 21.48
C PRO A 289 0.36 -24.91 23.01
N MET A 290 -0.47 -24.07 23.61
CA MET A 290 -0.65 -24.00 25.06
C MET A 290 -1.54 -25.14 25.59
N SER A 291 -1.11 -25.78 26.67
CA SER A 291 -1.91 -26.79 27.38
C SER A 291 -3.11 -26.18 28.12
N SER A 292 -2.93 -24.97 28.68
CA SER A 292 -3.96 -24.22 29.40
C SER A 292 -4.93 -23.56 28.42
N THR A 293 -6.22 -23.48 28.78
CA THR A 293 -7.21 -22.67 28.08
C THR A 293 -7.36 -21.26 28.67
N ASN A 294 -6.69 -20.97 29.77
CA ASN A 294 -6.71 -19.65 30.39
C ASN A 294 -5.64 -18.77 29.77
N ILE A 295 -6.06 -17.77 29.01
CA ILE A 295 -5.22 -16.69 28.47
C ILE A 295 -5.40 -15.42 29.30
N PRO A 296 -4.38 -14.56 29.41
CA PRO A 296 -4.51 -13.29 30.11
C PRO A 296 -5.48 -12.35 29.38
N VAL A 297 -6.20 -11.53 30.15
CA VAL A 297 -7.04 -10.47 29.58
C VAL A 297 -6.13 -9.41 28.94
N PRO A 298 -6.43 -8.94 27.71
CA PRO A 298 -5.62 -7.91 27.07
C PRO A 298 -5.53 -6.65 27.92
N SER A 299 -4.32 -6.11 28.05
CA SER A 299 -4.07 -4.83 28.69
C SER A 299 -4.21 -3.69 27.68
N PHE A 300 -4.71 -2.54 28.13
CA PHE A 300 -4.93 -1.37 27.29
C PHE A 300 -4.19 -0.17 27.86
N SER A 301 -3.45 0.53 27.01
CA SER A 301 -2.87 1.83 27.34
C SER A 301 -3.46 2.90 26.43
N LEU A 302 -3.94 3.99 27.03
CA LEU A 302 -4.45 5.15 26.29
C LEU A 302 -3.31 6.17 26.20
N ILE A 303 -2.82 6.39 24.98
CA ILE A 303 -1.70 7.28 24.71
C ILE A 303 -2.18 8.48 23.87
N GLN A 304 -1.61 9.65 24.08
CA GLN A 304 -1.94 10.85 23.31
C GLN A 304 -0.66 11.59 22.93
N LYS A 305 -0.61 12.03 21.67
CA LYS A 305 0.48 12.87 21.17
C LYS A 305 0.45 14.24 21.87
N ARG A 306 1.64 14.73 22.23
CA ARG A 306 1.84 16.05 22.86
C ARG A 306 2.37 17.06 21.85
N ASP A 307 2.59 18.30 22.29
CA ASP A 307 3.27 19.32 21.48
C ASP A 307 4.56 18.75 20.91
N ARG A 308 4.81 18.99 19.62
CA ARG A 308 5.99 18.49 18.91
C ARG A 308 7.24 19.16 19.49
N VAL A 309 8.19 18.37 19.97
CA VAL A 309 9.50 18.82 20.47
C VAL A 309 10.56 18.25 19.56
N ILE A 310 11.32 19.12 18.91
CA ILE A 310 12.34 18.75 17.92
C ILE A 310 13.65 19.45 18.21
N THR A 311 14.76 18.72 18.18
CA THR A 311 16.10 19.31 18.26
C THR A 311 16.91 18.99 17.00
N LEU A 312 17.39 20.05 16.35
CA LEU A 312 18.34 19.95 15.26
C LEU A 312 19.73 19.61 15.83
N VAL A 313 20.31 18.52 15.39
CA VAL A 313 21.67 18.10 15.76
C VAL A 313 22.54 18.21 14.51
N LEU A 314 23.35 19.26 14.47
CA LEU A 314 24.03 19.74 13.27
C LEU A 314 25.53 19.47 13.33
N ASP A 315 26.03 18.72 12.36
CA ASP A 315 27.45 18.43 12.22
C ASP A 315 28.21 19.68 11.72
N VAL A 316 29.20 20.10 12.50
CA VAL A 316 30.11 21.21 12.17
C VAL A 316 31.56 20.75 12.12
N SER A 317 31.80 19.44 11.94
CA SER A 317 33.12 18.85 11.79
C SER A 317 33.85 19.35 10.54
N TRP A 318 35.16 19.13 10.48
CA TRP A 318 36.00 19.64 9.40
C TRP A 318 35.68 19.00 8.03
N SER A 319 35.19 17.75 8.01
CA SER A 319 34.79 17.05 6.79
C SER A 319 33.64 17.75 6.06
N MET A 320 32.84 18.55 6.77
CA MET A 320 31.78 19.40 6.22
C MET A 320 32.28 20.61 5.40
N TYR A 321 33.60 20.83 5.31
CA TYR A 321 34.21 21.85 4.45
C TYR A 321 34.02 21.54 2.96
N SER A 322 34.19 20.27 2.59
CA SER A 322 34.15 19.82 1.20
C SER A 322 32.78 20.06 0.58
N ASP A 323 32.75 20.32 -0.73
CA ASP A 323 31.53 20.46 -1.55
C ASP A 323 30.46 21.42 -1.00
N ASN A 324 30.89 22.39 -0.18
CA ASN A 324 30.02 23.36 0.49
C ASN A 324 28.92 22.68 1.34
N ARG A 325 29.21 21.52 1.95
CA ARG A 325 28.26 20.78 2.82
C ARG A 325 27.74 21.64 3.97
N ILE A 326 28.60 22.40 4.65
CA ILE A 326 28.16 23.31 5.73
C ILE A 326 27.20 24.40 5.25
N GLY A 327 27.43 24.98 4.07
CA GLY A 327 26.54 25.99 3.49
C GLY A 327 25.19 25.41 3.08
N ARG A 328 25.18 24.16 2.61
CA ARG A 328 23.96 23.41 2.30
C ARG A 328 23.19 23.03 3.57
N LEU A 329 23.88 22.55 4.60
CA LEU A 329 23.30 22.29 5.92
C LEU A 329 22.62 23.55 6.45
N TYR A 330 23.31 24.70 6.39
CA TYR A 330 22.73 25.99 6.79
C TYR A 330 21.47 26.30 5.98
N GLN A 331 21.53 26.22 4.65
CA GLN A 331 20.40 26.52 3.76
C GLN A 331 19.18 25.65 4.11
N ALA A 332 19.39 24.36 4.34
CA ALA A 332 18.32 23.42 4.57
C ALA A 332 17.75 23.48 5.99
N ALA A 333 18.60 23.68 7.00
CA ALA A 333 18.16 23.95 8.37
C ALA A 333 17.37 25.27 8.45
N GLU A 334 17.77 26.29 7.68
CA GLU A 334 17.00 27.53 7.57
C GLU A 334 15.61 27.24 7.00
N VAL A 335 15.52 26.55 5.86
CA VAL A 335 14.25 26.15 5.24
C VAL A 335 13.37 25.38 6.22
N PHE A 336 13.94 24.42 6.95
CA PHE A 336 13.21 23.64 7.93
C PHE A 336 12.59 24.49 9.04
N ILE A 337 13.40 25.31 9.72
CA ILE A 337 12.95 26.19 10.83
C ILE A 337 11.91 27.20 10.35
N THR A 338 12.04 27.70 9.13
CA THR A 338 11.24 28.82 8.66
C THR A 338 9.97 28.41 7.92
N GLN A 339 9.91 27.19 7.37
CA GLN A 339 8.82 26.76 6.49
C GLN A 339 8.17 25.43 6.90
N ILE A 340 8.94 24.48 7.40
CA ILE A 340 8.47 23.09 7.60
C ILE A 340 7.96 22.89 9.02
N VAL A 341 8.67 23.41 10.02
CA VAL A 341 8.23 23.33 11.43
C VAL A 341 6.93 24.11 11.61
N GLU A 342 5.90 23.47 12.12
CA GLU A 342 4.58 24.06 12.33
C GLU A 342 4.53 25.03 13.52
N THR A 343 3.53 25.90 13.56
CA THR A 343 3.30 26.79 14.70
C THR A 343 2.80 25.97 15.89
N GLY A 344 3.37 26.18 17.06
CA GLY A 344 3.08 25.43 18.30
C GLY A 344 4.22 24.51 18.74
N SER A 345 5.09 24.09 17.82
CA SER A 345 6.22 23.18 18.09
C SER A 345 7.35 23.88 18.85
N TYR A 346 8.18 23.10 19.54
CA TYR A 346 9.36 23.57 20.26
C TYR A 346 10.62 23.11 19.53
N VAL A 347 11.53 24.05 19.25
CA VAL A 347 12.76 23.78 18.48
C VAL A 347 14.00 24.06 19.32
N GLY A 348 14.87 23.07 19.45
CA GLY A 348 16.23 23.19 19.99
C GLY A 348 17.29 23.13 18.88
N ILE A 349 18.49 23.64 19.17
CA ILE A 349 19.64 23.54 18.25
C ILE A 349 20.87 23.10 19.02
N VAL A 350 21.48 22.02 18.55
CA VAL A 350 22.75 21.48 19.01
C VAL A 350 23.69 21.38 17.83
N THR A 351 24.94 21.77 18.02
CA THR A 351 26.02 21.51 17.05
C THR A 351 27.02 20.54 17.64
N PHE A 352 27.60 19.68 16.82
CA PHE A 352 28.61 18.73 17.26
C PHE A 352 29.81 18.65 16.30
N SER A 353 30.94 18.27 16.88
CA SER A 353 32.23 17.98 16.24
C SER A 353 32.92 16.99 17.17
N HIS A 354 34.19 17.17 17.56
CA HIS A 354 34.78 16.45 18.70
C HIS A 354 34.09 16.79 20.04
N TYR A 355 33.50 18.00 20.15
CA TYR A 355 32.70 18.42 21.30
C TYR A 355 31.31 18.86 20.85
N THR A 356 30.36 18.84 21.78
CA THR A 356 28.98 19.30 21.56
C THR A 356 28.72 20.65 22.20
N HIS A 357 27.86 21.43 21.55
CA HIS A 357 27.42 22.72 22.04
C HIS A 357 25.90 22.83 21.91
N GLU A 358 25.24 23.11 23.03
CA GLU A 358 23.84 23.55 23.06
C GLU A 358 23.78 25.00 22.60
N ILE A 359 23.39 25.22 21.35
CA ILE A 359 23.31 26.55 20.74
C ILE A 359 22.01 27.24 21.13
N SER A 360 20.91 26.49 21.16
CA SER A 360 19.61 26.98 21.60
C SER A 360 18.92 25.94 22.47
N GLN A 361 18.34 26.41 23.57
CA GLN A 361 17.28 25.71 24.27
C GLN A 361 16.02 25.60 23.40
N LEU A 362 15.01 24.88 23.90
CA LEU A 362 13.72 24.73 23.26
C LEU A 362 12.98 26.07 23.18
N VAL A 363 12.76 26.54 21.94
CA VAL A 363 11.99 27.76 21.65
C VAL A 363 10.66 27.39 21.03
N LYS A 364 9.55 27.83 21.62
CA LYS A 364 8.20 27.63 21.04
C LYS A 364 8.01 28.51 19.80
N ILE A 365 7.64 27.91 18.68
CA ILE A 365 7.34 28.62 17.45
C ILE A 365 5.91 29.18 17.53
N THR A 366 5.78 30.50 17.67
CA THR A 366 4.49 31.19 17.68
C THR A 366 4.34 32.19 16.54
N SER A 367 5.46 32.68 15.99
CA SER A 367 5.51 33.65 14.90
C SER A 367 6.84 33.60 14.16
N ASN A 368 6.99 34.48 13.15
CA ASN A 368 8.27 34.66 12.44
C ASN A 368 9.40 35.22 13.32
N VAL A 369 9.09 35.82 14.49
CA VAL A 369 10.11 36.34 15.40
C VAL A 369 11.01 35.21 15.93
N GLN A 370 10.40 34.13 16.41
CA GLN A 370 11.14 32.97 16.93
C GLN A 370 11.88 32.22 15.82
N ARG A 371 11.27 32.12 14.63
CA ARG A 371 11.93 31.52 13.45
C ARG A 371 13.19 32.31 13.06
N ASN A 372 13.11 33.64 13.03
CA ASN A 372 14.25 34.50 12.72
C ASN A 372 15.34 34.45 13.81
N TYR A 373 14.95 34.34 15.08
CA TYR A 373 15.88 34.13 16.18
C TYR A 373 16.66 32.81 16.01
N LEU A 374 15.97 31.68 15.85
CA LEU A 374 16.62 30.37 15.65
C LEU A 374 17.49 30.34 14.40
N LYS A 375 17.04 30.96 13.30
CA LYS A 375 17.83 31.14 12.08
C LYS A 375 19.15 31.86 12.35
N SER A 376 19.14 32.90 13.19
CA SER A 376 20.36 33.66 13.50
C SER A 376 21.42 32.85 14.27
N LEU A 377 21.03 31.69 14.82
CA LEU A 377 21.89 30.80 15.59
C LEU A 377 22.47 29.64 14.76
N LEU A 378 22.06 29.49 13.50
CA LEU A 378 22.54 28.40 12.65
C LEU A 378 24.06 28.50 12.39
N PRO A 379 24.78 27.37 12.39
CA PRO A 379 26.23 27.37 12.31
C PRO A 379 26.74 27.74 10.91
N THR A 380 27.83 28.51 10.87
CA THR A 380 28.58 28.83 9.63
C THR A 380 30.07 28.50 9.74
N SER A 381 30.53 28.05 10.91
CA SER A 381 31.93 27.78 11.21
C SER A 381 32.18 26.29 11.43
N LEU A 382 33.34 25.81 11.00
CA LEU A 382 33.76 24.43 11.17
C LEU A 382 34.64 24.26 12.42
N ARG A 383 34.68 23.04 12.96
CA ARG A 383 35.47 22.62 14.13
C ARG A 383 36.11 21.27 13.84
N SER A 384 37.12 20.90 14.63
CA SER A 384 37.86 19.65 14.44
C SER A 384 37.13 18.45 15.05
N GLY A 385 37.22 17.31 14.37
CA GLY A 385 36.69 16.00 14.77
C GLY A 385 35.17 15.88 14.69
N THR A 386 34.69 14.65 14.88
CA THR A 386 33.27 14.27 14.78
C THR A 386 32.96 13.21 15.85
N ASP A 387 31.93 13.43 16.66
CA ASP A 387 31.36 12.47 17.62
C ASP A 387 29.82 12.56 17.54
N ILE A 388 29.23 11.65 16.76
CA ILE A 388 27.78 11.63 16.49
C ILE A 388 27.01 11.26 17.77
N CYS A 389 27.53 10.31 18.55
CA CYS A 389 26.87 9.85 19.77
C CYS A 389 26.70 10.97 20.79
N GLN A 390 27.75 11.76 21.06
CA GLN A 390 27.63 12.90 21.97
C GLN A 390 26.63 13.92 21.43
N GLY A 391 26.60 14.15 20.11
CA GLY A 391 25.61 15.02 19.47
C GLY A 391 24.17 14.60 19.81
N ILE A 392 23.84 13.32 19.60
CA ILE A 392 22.52 12.75 19.90
C ILE A 392 22.21 12.85 21.40
N LEU A 393 23.13 12.44 22.27
CA LEU A 393 22.93 12.50 23.73
C LEU A 393 22.75 13.94 24.25
N THR A 394 23.38 14.91 23.59
CA THR A 394 23.17 16.34 23.89
C THR A 394 21.79 16.80 23.42
N GLY A 395 21.35 16.35 22.24
CA GLY A 395 19.99 16.56 21.77
C GLY A 395 18.93 16.04 22.73
N PHE A 396 19.12 14.83 23.27
CA PHE A 396 18.26 14.27 24.32
C PHE A 396 18.21 15.16 25.56
N ARG A 397 19.36 15.63 26.06
CA ARG A 397 19.43 16.55 27.20
C ARG A 397 18.68 17.86 26.95
N VAL A 398 18.66 18.37 25.71
CA VAL A 398 17.87 19.55 25.35
C VAL A 398 16.38 19.23 25.36
N ASN A 399 15.97 18.11 24.77
CA ASN A 399 14.58 17.67 24.72
C ASN A 399 14.01 17.39 26.12
N GLU A 400 14.80 16.81 27.03
CA GLU A 400 14.41 16.54 28.43
C GLU A 400 14.06 17.81 29.21
N LYS A 401 14.54 18.99 28.80
CA LYS A 401 14.17 20.26 29.45
C LYS A 401 12.71 20.65 29.25
N PHE A 402 11.99 20.00 28.33
CA PHE A 402 10.57 20.25 28.11
C PHE A 402 9.71 19.77 29.28
N ASP A 403 9.81 18.47 29.60
CA ASP A 403 8.96 17.81 30.59
C ASP A 403 9.67 16.70 31.39
N GLY A 404 11.01 16.64 31.33
CA GLY A 404 11.83 15.62 31.97
C GLY A 404 11.88 14.28 31.23
N SER A 405 11.36 14.21 29.99
CA SER A 405 11.33 12.98 29.20
C SER A 405 11.68 13.17 27.73
N THR A 406 12.39 12.20 27.16
CA THR A 406 12.72 12.08 25.74
C THR A 406 11.64 11.37 24.90
N HIS A 407 10.63 10.80 25.55
CA HIS A 407 9.55 10.07 24.88
C HIS A 407 8.80 10.96 23.89
N GLY A 408 8.67 10.51 22.63
CA GLY A 408 7.94 11.22 21.58
C GLY A 408 8.56 12.53 21.15
N THR A 409 9.81 12.77 21.53
CA THR A 409 10.60 13.90 21.03
C THR A 409 11.40 13.48 19.80
N GLU A 410 11.68 14.43 18.91
CA GLU A 410 12.35 14.20 17.64
C GLU A 410 13.78 14.77 17.67
N ILE A 411 14.71 14.04 17.05
CA ILE A 411 16.02 14.53 16.68
C ILE A 411 16.11 14.53 15.16
N VAL A 412 16.59 15.62 14.58
CA VAL A 412 16.98 15.65 13.16
C VAL A 412 18.49 15.82 13.08
N LEU A 413 19.16 14.71 12.82
CA LEU A 413 20.61 14.60 12.71
C LEU A 413 21.04 14.91 11.27
N LEU A 414 21.88 15.93 11.10
CA LEU A 414 22.49 16.28 9.81
C LEU A 414 23.99 16.07 9.92
N THR A 415 24.53 15.15 9.13
CA THR A 415 25.94 14.76 9.19
C THR A 415 26.39 14.21 7.84
N ASP A 416 27.68 14.32 7.54
CA ASP A 416 28.30 13.55 6.46
C ASP A 416 28.66 12.12 6.87
N GLY A 417 28.43 11.80 8.15
CA GLY A 417 28.54 10.48 8.75
C GLY A 417 29.96 9.97 8.90
N GLU A 418 30.97 10.85 8.74
CA GLU A 418 32.37 10.57 9.04
C GLU A 418 32.62 10.69 10.55
N ASP A 419 32.26 9.65 11.30
CA ASP A 419 32.47 9.60 12.76
C ASP A 419 33.90 9.15 13.10
N ASN A 420 34.58 9.89 14.00
CA ASN A 420 35.89 9.46 14.51
C ASN A 420 35.76 8.46 15.66
N PHE A 421 34.55 8.21 16.14
CA PHE A 421 34.24 7.31 17.24
C PHE A 421 33.26 6.22 16.80
N ASP A 422 33.14 5.19 17.64
CA ASP A 422 32.19 4.11 17.42
C ASP A 422 30.77 4.54 17.83
N THR A 423 29.94 4.84 16.83
CA THR A 423 28.55 5.26 17.03
C THR A 423 27.69 4.17 17.69
N THR A 424 28.10 2.90 17.68
CA THR A 424 27.32 1.81 18.29
C THR A 424 27.26 1.91 19.82
N LEU A 425 28.19 2.65 20.44
CA LEU A 425 28.29 2.79 21.89
C LEU A 425 27.07 3.48 22.52
N CYS A 426 26.35 4.33 21.79
CA CYS A 426 25.14 4.99 22.28
C CYS A 426 23.83 4.28 21.91
N PHE A 427 23.88 3.12 21.24
CA PHE A 427 22.69 2.36 20.86
C PHE A 427 21.79 2.02 22.06
N PRO A 428 22.30 1.61 23.24
CA PRO A 428 21.45 1.39 24.41
C PRO A 428 20.69 2.66 24.82
N ASN A 429 21.36 3.81 24.89
CA ASN A 429 20.72 5.08 25.22
C ASN A 429 19.65 5.47 24.20
N ILE A 430 19.92 5.28 22.91
CA ILE A 430 18.99 5.55 21.82
C ILE A 430 17.76 4.65 21.93
N LYS A 431 17.96 3.33 22.06
CA LYS A 431 16.89 2.34 22.13
C LYS A 431 15.92 2.58 23.28
N TYR A 432 16.41 3.04 24.43
CA TYR A 432 15.58 3.28 25.62
C TYR A 432 15.04 4.72 25.73
N SER A 433 15.43 5.64 24.84
CA SER A 433 14.96 7.03 24.85
C SER A 433 13.47 7.15 24.51
N GLY A 434 12.97 6.28 23.63
CA GLY A 434 11.66 6.44 22.97
C GLY A 434 11.51 7.77 22.22
N SER A 435 12.63 8.38 21.82
CA SER A 435 12.70 9.45 20.82
C SER A 435 12.72 8.88 19.41
N ILE A 436 12.37 9.72 18.44
CA ILE A 436 12.45 9.42 17.01
C ILE A 436 13.67 10.15 16.45
N ILE A 437 14.61 9.44 15.83
CA ILE A 437 15.83 10.05 15.27
C ILE A 437 15.79 9.96 13.76
N HIS A 438 15.48 11.09 13.13
CA HIS A 438 15.64 11.26 11.69
C HIS A 438 17.11 11.59 11.39
N PHE A 439 17.64 11.07 10.29
CA PHE A 439 18.96 11.50 9.82
C PHE A 439 18.95 11.84 8.33
N ILE A 440 19.83 12.78 7.98
CA ILE A 440 20.12 13.15 6.60
C ILE A 440 21.62 13.00 6.39
N ALA A 441 22.01 11.99 5.61
CA ALA A 441 23.39 11.75 5.21
C ALA A 441 23.80 12.72 4.09
N LEU A 442 24.91 13.43 4.29
CA LEU A 442 25.49 14.36 3.33
C LEU A 442 26.75 13.76 2.70
N GLY A 443 26.72 13.53 1.39
CA GLY A 443 27.85 12.92 0.69
C GLY A 443 27.92 11.39 0.84
N PRO A 444 28.99 10.76 0.32
CA PRO A 444 29.05 9.32 0.09
C PRO A 444 29.55 8.50 1.29
N SER A 445 30.17 9.14 2.29
CA SER A 445 30.95 8.45 3.33
C SER A 445 30.16 8.11 4.60
N ALA A 446 28.84 8.27 4.58
CA ALA A 446 28.05 8.18 5.81
C ALA A 446 28.06 6.79 6.44
N SER A 447 28.38 6.71 7.74
CA SER A 447 28.42 5.47 8.52
C SER A 447 27.15 4.63 8.39
N GLN A 448 27.33 3.32 8.24
CA GLN A 448 26.21 2.37 8.19
C GLN A 448 25.44 2.30 9.51
N ALA A 449 26.03 2.71 10.64
CA ALA A 449 25.36 2.73 11.93
C ALA A 449 24.15 3.67 11.98
N LEU A 450 24.06 4.64 11.04
CA LEU A 450 22.94 5.58 10.97
C LEU A 450 21.63 4.89 10.59
N GLU A 451 21.63 3.90 9.69
CA GLU A 451 20.42 3.16 9.34
C GLU A 451 19.92 2.35 10.54
N ASP A 452 20.83 1.78 11.33
CA ASP A 452 20.45 1.03 12.53
C ASP A 452 19.79 1.96 13.57
N ILE A 453 20.27 3.21 13.68
CA ILE A 453 19.65 4.24 14.53
C ILE A 453 18.24 4.60 14.04
N ALA A 454 18.09 4.83 12.73
CA ALA A 454 16.77 5.12 12.14
C ALA A 454 15.82 3.93 12.33
N GLU A 455 16.27 2.70 12.14
CA GLU A 455 15.46 1.49 12.33
C GLU A 455 15.05 1.32 13.80
N MET A 456 16.00 1.45 14.75
CA MET A 456 15.72 1.32 16.19
C MET A 456 14.76 2.38 16.75
N THR A 457 14.75 3.57 16.15
CA THR A 457 13.90 4.70 16.60
C THR A 457 12.71 4.95 15.67
N GLU A 458 12.58 4.11 14.65
CA GLU A 458 11.67 4.25 13.53
C GLU A 458 11.71 5.66 12.88
N GLY A 459 12.89 6.28 12.89
CA GLY A 459 13.15 7.55 12.26
C GLY A 459 13.21 7.45 10.74
N LEU A 460 13.02 8.58 10.10
CA LEU A 460 13.16 8.70 8.65
C LEU A 460 14.64 8.88 8.30
N ASN A 461 15.08 8.19 7.26
CA ASN A 461 16.42 8.34 6.73
C ASN A 461 16.40 8.94 5.34
N TYR A 462 17.31 9.85 5.08
CA TYR A 462 17.47 10.48 3.77
C TYR A 462 18.94 10.66 3.43
N LYS A 463 19.18 10.91 2.15
CA LYS A 463 20.50 11.16 1.60
C LYS A 463 20.45 12.34 0.65
N ALA A 464 21.49 13.16 0.70
CA ALA A 464 21.75 14.19 -0.30
C ALA A 464 23.19 14.04 -0.82
N THR A 465 23.34 13.88 -2.14
CA THR A 465 24.63 13.80 -2.83
C THR A 465 25.47 15.04 -2.61
N ASP A 466 26.78 14.99 -2.85
CA ASP A 466 27.61 16.19 -2.95
C ASP A 466 27.32 17.03 -4.21
N LYS A 467 26.70 16.43 -5.24
CA LYS A 467 26.21 17.17 -6.40
C LYS A 467 25.19 18.22 -5.99
N VAL A 468 25.45 19.47 -6.38
CA VAL A 468 24.67 20.63 -5.96
C VAL A 468 23.29 20.66 -6.62
N ASP A 469 23.11 20.04 -7.80
CA ASP A 469 21.85 19.99 -8.56
C ASP A 469 20.82 19.00 -8.03
N SER A 470 21.18 18.18 -7.04
CA SER A 470 20.23 17.39 -6.29
C SER A 470 19.50 18.26 -5.26
N ASN A 471 18.16 18.30 -5.34
CA ASN A 471 17.29 18.84 -4.30
C ASN A 471 17.22 17.96 -3.05
N GLY A 472 17.97 16.86 -3.00
CA GLY A 472 17.84 15.80 -2.00
C GLY A 472 17.83 16.30 -0.56
N LEU A 473 18.57 17.36 -0.23
CA LEU A 473 18.61 17.89 1.12
C LEU A 473 17.32 18.61 1.54
N ILE A 474 16.74 19.42 0.66
CA ILE A 474 15.47 20.11 0.97
C ILE A 474 14.29 19.14 0.81
N ASP A 475 14.39 18.18 -0.10
CA ASP A 475 13.43 17.06 -0.25
C ASP A 475 13.40 16.22 1.03
N ALA A 476 14.58 15.93 1.63
CA ALA A 476 14.70 15.22 2.89
C ALA A 476 13.97 15.94 4.02
N PHE A 477 14.23 17.23 4.21
CA PHE A 477 13.52 18.01 5.23
C PHE A 477 12.02 18.11 4.95
N SER A 478 11.62 18.26 3.68
CA SER A 478 10.22 18.28 3.28
C SER A 478 9.52 16.95 3.56
N GLY A 479 10.26 15.84 3.67
CA GLY A 479 9.75 14.56 4.14
C GLY A 479 9.62 14.44 5.66
N ILE A 480 10.37 15.22 6.45
CA ILE A 480 10.31 15.23 7.93
C ILE A 480 9.21 16.19 8.42
N GLN A 481 7.97 15.88 8.03
CA GLN A 481 6.79 16.66 8.39
C GLN A 481 6.08 16.11 9.63
N PRO A 482 5.23 16.93 10.31
CA PRO A 482 4.43 16.43 11.41
C PRO A 482 3.48 15.32 10.92
N SER A 483 3.35 14.27 11.73
CA SER A 483 2.42 13.16 11.43
C SER A 483 0.95 13.57 11.36
N THR A 484 0.52 14.60 12.10
CA THR A 484 -0.90 14.98 12.15
C THR A 484 -1.07 16.50 12.15
N GLY A 485 -2.13 16.99 11.52
CA GLY A 485 -2.52 18.41 11.53
C GLY A 485 -2.18 19.16 10.24
N ASP A 486 -1.46 20.28 10.37
CA ASP A 486 -1.24 21.30 9.33
C ASP A 486 -0.14 20.90 8.33
N ILE A 487 -0.39 19.80 7.60
CA ILE A 487 0.56 19.14 6.67
C ILE A 487 0.74 19.98 5.39
N SER A 488 1.99 20.08 4.93
CA SER A 488 2.37 20.82 3.71
C SER A 488 2.71 19.84 2.59
N PHE A 489 2.01 19.92 1.46
CA PHE A 489 2.22 19.01 0.34
C PHE A 489 3.25 19.59 -0.64
N GLN A 490 4.27 18.81 -0.98
CA GLN A 490 5.24 19.17 -2.01
C GLN A 490 4.64 18.91 -3.39
N LEU A 491 4.41 19.99 -4.13
CA LEU A 491 3.78 19.96 -5.46
C LEU A 491 4.82 19.79 -6.57
N GLU A 492 6.02 20.33 -6.37
CA GLU A 492 7.13 20.31 -7.32
C GLU A 492 8.47 20.39 -6.58
N SER A 493 9.47 19.66 -7.06
CA SER A 493 10.86 19.76 -6.62
C SER A 493 11.79 19.32 -7.74
N THR A 494 12.32 20.32 -8.45
CA THR A 494 13.21 20.15 -9.58
C THR A 494 14.45 21.04 -9.43
N GLY A 495 15.61 20.49 -9.75
CA GLY A 495 16.90 21.18 -9.77
C GLY A 495 17.73 20.69 -10.95
N SER A 496 18.56 21.57 -11.49
CA SER A 496 19.49 21.20 -12.57
C SER A 496 20.66 22.17 -12.64
N THR A 497 21.76 21.73 -13.23
CA THR A 497 22.85 22.61 -13.65
C THR A 497 22.41 23.43 -14.86
N VAL A 498 22.30 24.75 -14.70
CA VAL A 498 21.83 25.68 -15.74
C VAL A 498 23.02 26.40 -16.36
N GLU A 499 23.21 26.20 -17.67
CA GLU A 499 24.25 26.86 -18.47
C GLU A 499 24.09 28.40 -18.53
N PRO A 500 25.17 29.14 -18.86
CA PRO A 500 25.11 30.58 -19.07
C PRO A 500 23.99 31.00 -20.01
N SER A 501 23.20 32.01 -19.63
CA SER A 501 22.07 32.52 -20.44
C SER A 501 20.97 31.49 -20.78
N LYS A 502 20.98 30.31 -20.13
CA LYS A 502 19.87 29.34 -20.18
C LYS A 502 18.99 29.48 -18.94
N CYS A 503 17.84 28.84 -18.99
CA CYS A 503 16.87 28.90 -17.90
C CYS A 503 16.33 27.53 -17.53
N LEU A 504 16.10 27.34 -16.23
CA LEU A 504 15.27 26.29 -15.71
C LEU A 504 13.81 26.73 -15.83
N SER A 505 13.06 26.03 -16.68
CA SER A 505 11.64 26.31 -16.94
C SER A 505 10.79 25.09 -16.61
N GLY A 506 9.59 25.34 -16.09
CA GLY A 506 8.64 24.28 -15.81
C GLY A 506 7.29 24.81 -15.34
N THR A 507 6.43 23.87 -14.96
CA THR A 507 5.07 24.17 -14.52
C THR A 507 4.73 23.43 -13.24
N VAL A 508 3.95 24.07 -12.38
CA VAL A 508 3.36 23.43 -11.20
C VAL A 508 1.85 23.63 -11.25
N ILE A 509 1.09 22.60 -10.85
CA ILE A 509 -0.37 22.65 -10.86
C ILE A 509 -0.87 22.79 -9.43
N ILE A 510 -1.60 23.87 -9.17
CA ILE A 510 -2.36 24.06 -7.93
C ILE A 510 -3.79 23.62 -8.22
N ASP A 511 -4.13 22.40 -7.81
CA ASP A 511 -5.45 21.83 -8.03
C ASP A 511 -6.48 22.32 -7.00
N ARG A 512 -7.72 21.80 -7.08
CA ARG A 512 -8.84 22.27 -6.24
C ARG A 512 -8.71 21.95 -4.75
N THR A 513 -7.80 21.06 -4.37
CA THR A 513 -7.64 20.54 -3.00
C THR A 513 -6.51 21.23 -2.23
N VAL A 514 -5.63 21.97 -2.92
CA VAL A 514 -4.50 22.70 -2.32
C VAL A 514 -4.55 24.18 -2.72
N GLY A 515 -3.89 25.02 -1.95
CA GLY A 515 -3.68 26.43 -2.30
C GLY A 515 -3.47 27.35 -1.11
N ASN A 516 -3.75 26.91 0.12
CA ASN A 516 -3.43 27.71 1.30
C ASN A 516 -1.93 27.62 1.61
N ASP A 517 -1.36 28.70 2.15
CA ASP A 517 0.06 28.82 2.51
C ASP A 517 1.01 28.36 1.38
N THR A 518 0.63 28.58 0.12
CA THR A 518 1.47 28.22 -1.02
C THR A 518 2.74 29.05 -1.01
N PHE A 519 3.89 28.39 -1.14
CA PHE A 519 5.16 29.06 -1.23
C PHE A 519 6.06 28.49 -2.33
N PHE A 520 6.81 29.39 -2.95
CA PHE A 520 7.85 29.09 -3.93
C PHE A 520 9.21 29.38 -3.30
N LEU A 521 10.09 28.39 -3.32
CA LEU A 521 11.47 28.49 -2.89
C LEU A 521 12.37 28.27 -4.11
N VAL A 522 13.21 29.26 -4.41
CA VAL A 522 14.26 29.16 -5.42
C VAL A 522 15.60 29.16 -4.71
N THR A 523 16.47 28.20 -5.04
CA THR A 523 17.85 28.17 -4.52
C THR A 523 18.86 28.16 -5.67
N TRP A 524 20.08 28.60 -5.36
CA TRP A 524 21.17 28.65 -6.32
C TRP A 524 22.52 28.35 -5.68
N GLN A 525 23.49 27.99 -6.52
CA GLN A 525 24.84 27.69 -6.05
C GLN A 525 25.72 28.94 -5.88
N SER A 526 25.61 29.93 -6.78
CA SER A 526 26.55 31.07 -6.82
C SER A 526 25.87 32.42 -6.65
N GLU A 527 25.20 32.91 -7.69
CA GLU A 527 24.57 34.23 -7.71
C GLU A 527 23.07 34.12 -7.95
N VAL A 528 22.34 35.11 -7.46
CA VAL A 528 20.87 35.17 -7.58
C VAL A 528 20.48 35.08 -9.06
N PRO A 529 19.70 34.07 -9.48
CA PRO A 529 19.24 33.96 -10.86
C PRO A 529 18.12 34.99 -11.14
N ASN A 530 17.86 35.25 -12.42
CA ASN A 530 16.70 36.05 -12.81
C ASN A 530 15.44 35.20 -12.66
N ILE A 531 14.54 35.58 -11.74
CA ILE A 531 13.33 34.81 -11.42
C ILE A 531 12.12 35.45 -12.09
N LYS A 532 11.38 34.65 -12.85
CA LYS A 532 10.06 35.00 -13.38
C LYS A 532 9.06 33.87 -13.09
N LEU A 533 8.00 34.18 -12.38
CA LEU A 533 6.89 33.27 -12.10
C LEU A 533 5.60 33.89 -12.62
N GLN A 534 4.76 33.10 -13.30
CA GLN A 534 3.48 33.54 -13.85
C GLN A 534 2.34 32.70 -13.26
N ASP A 535 1.32 33.37 -12.74
CA ASP A 535 0.11 32.73 -12.23
C ASP A 535 -0.88 32.38 -13.38
N PRO A 536 -1.92 31.57 -13.11
CA PRO A 536 -2.91 31.18 -14.11
C PRO A 536 -3.71 32.35 -14.71
N LYS A 537 -3.78 33.50 -14.02
CA LYS A 537 -4.45 34.73 -14.48
C LYS A 537 -3.53 35.66 -15.27
N GLY A 538 -2.25 35.30 -15.41
CA GLY A 538 -1.25 36.05 -16.15
C GLY A 538 -0.48 37.09 -15.34
N LYS A 539 -0.67 37.18 -14.01
CA LYS A 539 0.16 38.02 -13.15
C LYS A 539 1.58 37.47 -13.12
N ILE A 540 2.55 38.36 -13.26
CA ILE A 540 3.97 38.03 -13.25
C ILE A 540 4.58 38.49 -11.94
N TYR A 541 5.23 37.56 -11.25
CA TYR A 541 6.08 37.79 -10.09
C TYR A 541 7.54 37.76 -10.54
N THR A 542 8.31 38.73 -10.06
CA THR A 542 9.72 38.92 -10.40
C THR A 542 10.57 38.85 -9.15
N GLN A 543 11.89 38.96 -9.29
CA GLN A 543 12.82 39.00 -8.15
C GLN A 543 12.45 40.03 -7.07
N ALA A 544 11.77 41.13 -7.41
CA ALA A 544 11.33 42.15 -6.45
C ALA A 544 10.23 41.67 -5.50
N ASP A 545 9.44 40.69 -5.92
CA ASP A 545 8.37 40.09 -5.11
C ASP A 545 8.92 39.03 -4.14
N PHE A 546 10.13 38.54 -4.40
CA PHE A 546 10.76 37.51 -3.58
C PHE A 546 11.65 38.10 -2.49
N THR A 547 11.62 37.48 -1.31
CA THR A 547 12.57 37.77 -0.23
C THR A 547 13.82 36.92 -0.43
N SER A 548 14.90 37.56 -0.89
CA SER A 548 16.20 36.90 -1.13
C SER A 548 17.11 36.96 0.09
N ASN A 549 17.84 35.88 0.36
CA ASN A 549 18.87 35.79 1.39
C ASN A 549 20.16 35.24 0.77
N SER A 550 21.16 36.12 0.63
CA SER A 550 22.46 35.80 0.02
C SER A 550 23.27 34.78 0.81
N THR A 551 23.18 34.77 2.14
CA THR A 551 23.89 33.81 3.00
C THR A 551 23.39 32.39 2.74
N SER A 552 22.07 32.25 2.68
CA SER A 552 21.41 30.96 2.40
C SER A 552 21.36 30.59 0.93
N LYS A 553 21.74 31.51 0.04
CA LYS A 553 21.57 31.39 -1.42
C LYS A 553 20.16 30.92 -1.82
N SER A 554 19.15 31.53 -1.20
CA SER A 554 17.75 31.20 -1.41
C SER A 554 16.87 32.45 -1.55
N SER A 555 15.78 32.33 -2.29
CA SER A 555 14.81 33.38 -2.51
C SER A 555 13.41 32.81 -2.44
N ARG A 556 12.50 33.52 -1.77
CA ARG A 556 11.21 32.98 -1.34
C ARG A 556 10.06 33.90 -1.68
N LEU A 557 8.97 33.31 -2.15
CA LEU A 557 7.70 33.99 -2.38
C LEU A 557 6.58 33.21 -1.69
N ALA A 558 5.91 33.85 -0.74
CA ALA A 558 4.68 33.34 -0.15
C ALA A 558 3.49 33.98 -0.87
N ILE A 559 2.52 33.16 -1.29
CA ILE A 559 1.30 33.65 -1.93
C ILE A 559 0.29 34.01 -0.82
N PRO A 560 -0.22 35.26 -0.76
CA PRO A 560 -1.16 35.65 0.27
C PRO A 560 -2.52 34.98 0.05
N GLY A 561 -3.08 34.42 1.13
CA GLY A 561 -4.38 33.74 1.10
C GLY A 561 -4.33 32.39 0.39
N THR A 562 -5.39 32.06 -0.35
CA THR A 562 -5.44 30.86 -1.20
C THR A 562 -4.90 31.19 -2.58
N ALA A 563 -3.87 30.48 -3.03
CA ALA A 563 -3.27 30.63 -4.35
C ALA A 563 -4.28 30.30 -5.45
N GLU A 564 -4.12 30.98 -6.59
CA GLU A 564 -4.96 30.78 -7.76
C GLU A 564 -4.83 29.34 -8.29
N LYS A 565 -5.98 28.71 -8.54
CA LYS A 565 -6.05 27.34 -9.06
C LYS A 565 -5.64 27.30 -10.53
N GLY A 566 -4.93 26.25 -10.92
CA GLY A 566 -4.49 26.02 -12.30
C GLY A 566 -2.98 25.93 -12.45
N THR A 567 -2.51 26.09 -13.68
CA THR A 567 -1.10 25.94 -14.05
C THR A 567 -0.31 27.22 -13.80
N TRP A 568 0.65 27.16 -12.88
CA TRP A 568 1.67 28.18 -12.68
C TRP A 568 2.91 27.85 -13.50
N ARG A 569 3.56 28.87 -14.07
CA ARG A 569 4.74 28.70 -14.93
C ARG A 569 5.93 29.44 -14.33
N TYR A 570 7.04 28.76 -14.12
CA TYR A 570 8.29 29.39 -13.68
C TYR A 570 9.33 29.36 -14.80
N ASN A 571 10.12 30.42 -14.86
CA ASN A 571 11.28 30.54 -15.72
C ASN A 571 12.40 31.23 -14.93
N ILE A 572 13.46 30.49 -14.61
CA ILE A 572 14.54 30.93 -13.73
C ILE A 572 15.86 30.86 -14.50
N CYS A 573 16.40 32.02 -14.86
CA CYS A 573 17.50 32.12 -15.81
C CYS A 573 18.84 32.37 -15.12
N ASN A 574 19.86 31.65 -15.57
CA ASN A 574 21.23 31.89 -15.15
C ASN A 574 21.78 33.15 -15.83
N SER A 575 21.97 34.20 -15.04
CA SER A 575 22.54 35.49 -15.45
C SER A 575 24.07 35.49 -15.56
N ARG A 576 24.75 34.41 -15.18
CA ARG A 576 26.21 34.31 -15.20
C ARG A 576 26.75 33.89 -16.55
N THR A 577 28.06 34.09 -16.70
CA THR A 577 28.90 33.54 -17.79
C THR A 577 29.38 32.11 -17.52
N ILE A 578 29.14 31.56 -16.33
CA ILE A 578 29.43 30.16 -15.97
C ILE A 578 28.16 29.43 -15.57
N SER A 579 28.14 28.11 -15.75
CA SER A 579 27.04 27.27 -15.29
C SER A 579 26.90 27.35 -13.77
N GLN A 580 25.66 27.30 -13.29
CA GLN A 580 25.37 27.15 -11.88
C GLN A 580 24.15 26.29 -11.68
N VAL A 581 24.08 25.64 -10.54
CA VAL A 581 22.87 24.94 -10.15
C VAL A 581 21.79 25.93 -9.73
N ILE A 582 20.58 25.68 -10.22
CA ILE A 582 19.36 26.37 -9.83
C ILE A 582 18.31 25.31 -9.52
N SER A 583 17.52 25.53 -8.46
CA SER A 583 16.37 24.68 -8.19
C SER A 583 15.15 25.44 -7.72
N VAL A 584 13.99 24.79 -7.86
CA VAL A 584 12.70 25.29 -7.45
C VAL A 584 11.94 24.22 -6.69
N ILE A 585 11.35 24.65 -5.57
CA ILE A 585 10.52 23.81 -4.71
C ILE A 585 9.23 24.57 -4.45
N VAL A 586 8.12 23.87 -4.60
CA VAL A 586 6.78 24.44 -4.41
C VAL A 586 6.01 23.57 -3.44
N ASN A 587 5.56 24.19 -2.38
CA ASN A 587 4.82 23.55 -1.31
C ASN A 587 3.50 24.29 -1.10
N SER A 588 2.46 23.56 -0.73
CA SER A 588 1.14 24.14 -0.46
C SER A 588 0.37 23.29 0.53
N LYS A 589 -0.54 23.90 1.28
CA LYS A 589 -1.46 23.21 2.19
C LYS A 589 -2.84 23.03 1.58
N ALA A 590 -3.64 22.22 2.27
CA ALA A 590 -5.04 21.98 1.93
C ALA A 590 -5.81 23.30 1.78
N SER A 591 -6.54 23.48 0.68
CA SER A 591 -7.37 24.66 0.45
C SER A 591 -8.68 24.62 1.25
N ASP A 592 -9.16 23.42 1.56
CA ASP A 592 -10.39 23.15 2.32
C ASP A 592 -10.11 22.10 3.39
N LYS A 593 -10.65 22.30 4.59
CA LYS A 593 -10.52 21.35 5.71
C LYS A 593 -11.34 20.09 5.53
N ASN A 594 -12.42 20.15 4.73
CA ASN A 594 -13.35 19.04 4.53
C ASN A 594 -13.00 18.17 3.32
N VAL A 595 -12.07 18.63 2.47
CA VAL A 595 -11.62 17.91 1.27
C VAL A 595 -10.12 17.62 1.42
N PRO A 596 -9.71 16.42 1.89
CA PRO A 596 -8.32 16.01 1.90
C PRO A 596 -7.66 16.22 0.54
N PRO A 597 -6.42 16.72 0.53
CA PRO A 597 -5.59 16.77 -0.65
C PRO A 597 -5.24 15.39 -1.18
N ILE A 598 -4.85 15.35 -2.45
CA ILE A 598 -4.18 14.19 -3.03
C ILE A 598 -2.78 14.10 -2.41
N THR A 599 -2.46 12.93 -1.88
CA THR A 599 -1.23 12.59 -1.19
C THR A 599 -0.47 11.50 -1.92
N VAL A 600 0.86 11.59 -1.88
CA VAL A 600 1.77 10.57 -2.40
C VAL A 600 2.69 10.16 -1.26
N GLN A 601 2.82 8.87 -1.04
CA GLN A 601 3.83 8.30 -0.15
C GLN A 601 4.66 7.31 -0.93
N ALA A 602 5.98 7.41 -0.82
CA ALA A 602 6.91 6.52 -1.49
C ALA A 602 7.81 5.83 -0.47
N HIS A 603 8.15 4.56 -0.73
CA HIS A 603 9.11 3.81 0.08
C HIS A 603 9.67 2.62 -0.70
N MET A 604 10.81 2.12 -0.23
CA MET A 604 11.36 0.83 -0.65
C MET A 604 10.85 -0.30 0.25
N ASN A 605 10.86 -1.54 -0.22
CA ASN A 605 10.52 -2.71 0.60
C ASN A 605 11.50 -2.99 1.77
N ALA A 606 12.73 -2.46 1.70
CA ALA A 606 13.74 -2.59 2.74
C ALA A 606 14.71 -1.39 2.73
N MET A 607 15.41 -1.14 3.83
CA MET A 607 16.45 -0.09 3.93
C MET A 607 17.83 -0.57 3.46
N ARG A 608 18.06 -1.89 3.42
CA ARG A 608 19.32 -2.50 2.98
C ARG A 608 19.04 -3.67 2.04
N ASN A 609 19.90 -3.86 1.05
CA ASN A 609 19.89 -5.05 0.23
C ASN A 609 21.29 -5.38 -0.31
N SER A 610 21.44 -6.57 -0.87
CA SER A 610 22.67 -7.02 -1.52
C SER A 610 22.36 -7.61 -2.89
N TYR A 611 23.22 -7.31 -3.87
CA TYR A 611 23.17 -7.99 -5.16
C TYR A 611 23.35 -9.50 -4.96
N PRO A 612 22.58 -10.36 -5.64
CA PRO A 612 21.64 -10.04 -6.72
C PRO A 612 20.17 -9.88 -6.31
N ASN A 613 19.83 -9.75 -5.03
CA ASN A 613 18.43 -9.71 -4.63
C ASN A 613 17.75 -8.45 -5.19
N PRO A 614 16.55 -8.53 -5.79
CA PRO A 614 15.82 -7.36 -6.27
C PRO A 614 15.16 -6.60 -5.11
N MET A 615 14.89 -5.30 -5.31
CA MET A 615 14.06 -4.49 -4.43
C MET A 615 12.75 -4.10 -5.13
N ILE A 616 11.78 -3.62 -4.36
CA ILE A 616 10.53 -3.08 -4.91
C ILE A 616 10.39 -1.62 -4.47
N VAL A 617 10.08 -0.77 -5.44
CA VAL A 617 9.69 0.62 -5.20
C VAL A 617 8.17 0.67 -5.09
N TYR A 618 7.66 1.26 -4.02
CA TYR A 618 6.22 1.51 -3.84
C TYR A 618 5.92 3.01 -3.85
N ALA A 619 4.80 3.37 -4.47
CA ALA A 619 4.23 4.71 -4.43
C ALA A 619 2.70 4.63 -4.25
N SER A 620 2.22 4.96 -3.07
CA SER A 620 0.79 5.05 -2.78
C SER A 620 0.27 6.44 -3.12
N VAL A 621 -0.74 6.51 -3.98
CA VAL A 621 -1.41 7.75 -4.41
C VAL A 621 -2.87 7.69 -3.95
N THR A 622 -3.23 8.56 -3.02
CA THR A 622 -4.56 8.57 -2.41
C THR A 622 -5.12 9.97 -2.29
N GLN A 623 -6.44 10.10 -2.17
CA GLN A 623 -7.10 11.29 -1.64
C GLN A 623 -7.76 10.91 -0.32
N GLY A 624 -7.16 11.32 0.80
CA GLY A 624 -7.49 10.73 2.10
C GLY A 624 -7.15 9.23 2.10
N LEU A 625 -8.17 8.39 2.29
CA LEU A 625 -8.04 6.93 2.27
C LEU A 625 -8.51 6.28 0.95
N VAL A 626 -8.92 7.09 -0.03
CA VAL A 626 -9.43 6.58 -1.32
C VAL A 626 -8.29 6.51 -2.34
N PRO A 627 -8.08 5.36 -2.98
CA PRO A 627 -7.13 5.19 -4.07
C PRO A 627 -7.34 6.18 -5.23
N VAL A 628 -6.23 6.68 -5.78
CA VAL A 628 -6.21 7.47 -7.02
C VAL A 628 -5.55 6.64 -8.12
N THR A 629 -6.28 6.40 -9.20
CA THR A 629 -5.84 5.57 -10.34
C THR A 629 -5.79 6.38 -11.62
N GLY A 630 -5.14 5.84 -12.67
CA GLY A 630 -4.99 6.52 -13.95
C GLY A 630 -4.04 7.72 -13.91
N VAL A 631 -3.05 7.69 -13.01
CA VAL A 631 -1.99 8.71 -12.91
C VAL A 631 -0.66 8.17 -13.45
N LYS A 632 0.22 9.09 -13.87
CA LYS A 632 1.58 8.74 -14.25
C LYS A 632 2.49 8.85 -13.03
N VAL A 633 3.13 7.75 -12.66
CA VAL A 633 4.03 7.69 -11.50
C VAL A 633 5.45 7.34 -11.96
N ARG A 634 6.41 8.18 -11.59
CA ARG A 634 7.83 7.98 -11.92
C ARG A 634 8.68 8.06 -10.67
N ALA A 635 9.39 6.99 -10.37
CA ALA A 635 10.47 6.97 -9.40
C ALA A 635 11.78 7.47 -10.02
N ILE A 636 12.52 8.22 -9.23
CA ILE A 636 13.81 8.83 -9.52
C ILE A 636 14.74 8.35 -8.41
N ILE A 637 15.65 7.46 -8.77
CA ILE A 637 16.60 6.83 -7.85
C ILE A 637 17.99 7.39 -8.12
N GLU A 638 18.64 7.97 -7.11
CA GLU A 638 19.93 8.64 -7.26
C GLU A 638 21.01 8.05 -6.35
N THR A 639 22.15 7.66 -6.93
CA THR A 639 23.30 7.07 -6.20
C THR A 639 24.19 8.11 -5.55
N ASP A 640 25.12 7.70 -4.68
CA ASP A 640 26.06 8.60 -4.00
C ASP A 640 26.91 9.47 -4.95
N VAL A 641 27.32 8.91 -6.10
CA VAL A 641 28.04 9.66 -7.14
C VAL A 641 27.08 10.42 -8.08
N GLY A 642 25.78 10.39 -7.81
CA GLY A 642 24.73 11.11 -8.51
C GLY A 642 24.37 10.54 -9.87
N ASN A 643 24.44 9.22 -10.05
CA ASN A 643 23.84 8.54 -11.19
C ASN A 643 22.33 8.42 -10.94
N ILE A 644 21.51 8.77 -11.94
CA ILE A 644 20.05 8.78 -11.81
C ILE A 644 19.45 7.67 -12.66
N THR A 645 18.62 6.84 -12.04
CA THR A 645 17.78 5.84 -12.70
C THR A 645 16.32 6.25 -12.59
N TYR A 646 15.60 6.20 -13.72
CA TYR A 646 14.16 6.46 -13.78
C TYR A 646 13.40 5.15 -13.92
N LEU A 647 12.35 4.98 -13.13
CA LEU A 647 11.42 3.85 -13.22
C LEU A 647 9.99 4.37 -13.29
N ASP A 648 9.27 4.03 -14.37
CA ASP A 648 7.83 4.27 -14.44
C ASP A 648 7.12 3.13 -13.67
N LEU A 649 6.41 3.49 -12.60
CA LEU A 649 5.70 2.55 -11.72
C LEU A 649 4.28 2.31 -12.24
N LEU A 650 3.75 1.10 -12.07
CA LEU A 650 2.44 0.69 -12.60
C LEU A 650 1.51 0.22 -11.47
N ASP A 651 0.22 0.47 -11.66
CA ASP A 651 -0.90 -0.02 -10.84
C ASP A 651 -1.79 -0.85 -11.79
N ASN A 652 -1.32 -2.04 -12.15
CA ASN A 652 -1.89 -2.92 -13.17
C ASN A 652 -2.16 -4.36 -12.69
N GLY A 653 -1.83 -4.70 -11.45
CA GLY A 653 -1.95 -6.02 -10.81
C GLY A 653 -0.97 -7.07 -11.34
N ALA A 654 0.14 -6.65 -11.95
CA ALA A 654 1.17 -7.55 -12.47
C ALA A 654 2.58 -7.14 -12.04
N GLY A 655 3.49 -8.13 -12.01
CA GLY A 655 4.89 -7.87 -11.66
C GLY A 655 5.07 -7.62 -10.16
N ALA A 656 5.75 -6.53 -9.83
CA ALA A 656 5.83 -6.06 -8.44
C ALA A 656 4.46 -5.63 -7.88
N ASP A 657 3.55 -5.21 -8.76
CA ASP A 657 2.20 -4.79 -8.36
C ASP A 657 1.27 -5.98 -8.23
N VAL A 658 0.67 -6.13 -7.06
CA VAL A 658 -0.10 -7.33 -6.67
C VAL A 658 -1.59 -7.13 -6.94
N VAL A 659 -2.09 -5.89 -6.83
CA VAL A 659 -3.52 -5.60 -6.84
C VAL A 659 -3.80 -4.43 -7.78
N LYS A 660 -4.50 -4.71 -8.87
CA LYS A 660 -4.84 -3.72 -9.89
C LYS A 660 -5.81 -2.65 -9.36
N ASN A 661 -5.53 -1.39 -9.70
CA ASN A 661 -6.32 -0.20 -9.41
C ASN A 661 -6.54 0.08 -7.92
N ASP A 662 -5.59 -0.29 -7.06
CA ASP A 662 -5.66 -0.03 -5.62
C ASP A 662 -4.95 1.28 -5.20
N GLY A 663 -4.41 2.03 -6.18
CA GLY A 663 -3.70 3.29 -5.95
C GLY A 663 -2.26 3.09 -5.46
N ILE A 664 -1.75 1.86 -5.43
CA ILE A 664 -0.37 1.53 -5.12
C ILE A 664 0.34 1.19 -6.42
N TYR A 665 1.24 2.08 -6.81
CA TYR A 665 2.07 1.92 -7.98
C TYR A 665 3.38 1.28 -7.56
N SER A 666 3.80 0.21 -8.22
CA SER A 666 5.07 -0.44 -7.88
C SER A 666 5.82 -0.99 -9.08
N LYS A 667 7.12 -1.28 -8.85
CA LYS A 667 8.03 -1.87 -9.84
C LYS A 667 9.27 -2.46 -9.18
N TYR A 668 9.85 -3.50 -9.77
CA TYR A 668 11.14 -4.01 -9.35
C TYR A 668 12.29 -3.04 -9.67
N PHE A 669 13.26 -2.97 -8.77
CA PHE A 669 14.56 -2.32 -8.96
C PHE A 669 15.67 -3.33 -8.66
N PHE A 670 16.41 -3.73 -9.69
CA PHE A 670 17.48 -4.74 -9.60
C PHE A 670 18.76 -4.36 -10.36
N SER A 671 18.68 -3.39 -11.29
CA SER A 671 19.82 -2.89 -12.06
C SER A 671 20.61 -1.85 -11.25
N TYR A 672 21.29 -2.30 -10.19
CA TYR A 672 22.09 -1.43 -9.33
C TYR A 672 23.35 -0.95 -10.08
N PRO A 673 23.54 0.33 -10.37
CA PRO A 673 24.75 0.79 -11.05
C PRO A 673 26.02 0.53 -10.21
N GLU A 674 25.95 0.66 -8.88
CA GLU A 674 27.11 0.58 -7.98
C GLU A 674 26.76 0.22 -6.52
N ASN A 675 27.78 -0.04 -5.70
CA ASN A 675 27.59 -0.16 -4.24
C ASN A 675 27.41 1.23 -3.62
N GLY A 676 26.68 1.31 -2.52
CA GLY A 676 26.52 2.54 -1.75
C GLY A 676 25.07 2.86 -1.42
N ARG A 677 24.84 4.11 -1.05
CA ARG A 677 23.53 4.64 -0.66
C ARG A 677 22.82 5.29 -1.84
N TYR A 678 21.52 5.08 -1.86
CA TYR A 678 20.61 5.52 -2.90
C TYR A 678 19.51 6.37 -2.26
N SER A 679 19.09 7.44 -2.91
CA SER A 679 17.88 8.19 -2.54
C SER A 679 16.74 7.85 -3.48
N LEU A 680 15.52 7.74 -2.93
CA LEU A 680 14.29 7.57 -3.69
C LEU A 680 13.49 8.87 -3.68
N LYS A 681 13.05 9.31 -4.86
CA LYS A 681 12.03 10.35 -5.03
C LYS A 681 10.99 9.90 -6.03
N VAL A 682 9.72 10.18 -5.79
CA VAL A 682 8.62 9.87 -6.71
C VAL A 682 7.92 11.15 -7.14
N ARG A 683 7.65 11.26 -8.44
CA ARG A 683 6.84 12.31 -9.05
C ARG A 683 5.57 11.69 -9.62
N VAL A 684 4.42 12.29 -9.30
CA VAL A 684 3.10 11.86 -9.76
C VAL A 684 2.45 12.99 -10.54
N GLU A 685 1.90 12.66 -11.70
CA GLU A 685 1.17 13.58 -12.57
C GLU A 685 -0.20 13.00 -12.90
N GLY A 686 -1.25 13.72 -12.50
CA GLY A 686 -2.64 13.44 -12.86
C GLY A 686 -3.08 14.30 -14.05
N LYS A 687 -3.87 13.69 -14.92
CA LYS A 687 -4.35 14.22 -16.21
C LYS A 687 -5.81 13.80 -16.43
N ASP A 688 -6.36 14.13 -17.61
CA ASP A 688 -7.60 13.54 -18.11
C ASP A 688 -7.53 12.00 -18.06
N GLY A 689 -8.37 11.39 -17.21
CA GLY A 689 -8.37 9.94 -16.94
C GLY A 689 -8.06 9.57 -15.49
N SER A 690 -7.47 10.49 -14.71
CA SER A 690 -7.23 10.26 -13.28
C SER A 690 -8.54 10.30 -12.48
N ARG A 691 -8.78 9.26 -11.68
CA ARG A 691 -10.04 9.04 -10.97
C ARG A 691 -9.84 8.39 -9.61
N LEU A 692 -10.83 8.57 -8.74
CA LEU A 692 -10.94 7.80 -7.51
C LEU A 692 -11.38 6.38 -7.83
N ALA A 693 -10.79 5.39 -7.16
CA ALA A 693 -11.16 3.99 -7.26
C ALA A 693 -11.67 3.45 -5.92
N THR A 694 -12.43 2.36 -5.97
CA THR A 694 -12.85 1.66 -4.76
C THR A 694 -11.71 0.82 -4.21
N PRO A 695 -11.50 0.78 -2.89
CA PRO A 695 -10.69 -0.25 -2.26
C PRO A 695 -11.15 -1.64 -2.71
N THR A 696 -10.19 -2.52 -3.01
CA THR A 696 -10.38 -3.82 -3.65
C THR A 696 -10.69 -4.94 -2.65
N SER A 697 -10.07 -4.93 -1.47
CA SER A 697 -10.35 -5.87 -0.37
C SER A 697 -11.34 -5.26 0.62
N ARG A 698 -12.31 -6.05 1.08
CA ARG A 698 -13.28 -5.68 2.12
C ARG A 698 -13.94 -6.93 2.72
N ALA A 699 -14.21 -6.91 4.02
CA ALA A 699 -14.94 -7.97 4.69
C ALA A 699 -16.26 -8.28 3.98
N MET A 700 -16.59 -9.57 3.86
CA MET A 700 -17.80 -10.03 3.18
C MET A 700 -19.08 -9.42 3.78
N TYR A 701 -19.81 -8.66 2.96
CA TYR A 701 -21.17 -8.21 3.28
C TYR A 701 -22.15 -9.37 3.11
N MET A 702 -22.68 -9.94 4.20
CA MET A 702 -23.69 -10.99 4.08
C MET A 702 -25.01 -10.44 3.55
N SER A 703 -25.43 -10.93 2.38
CA SER A 703 -26.71 -10.58 1.77
C SER A 703 -27.94 -11.06 2.56
N GLY A 704 -27.77 -12.07 3.40
CA GLY A 704 -28.82 -12.68 4.21
C GLY A 704 -28.38 -13.99 4.86
N TYR A 705 -29.32 -14.68 5.52
CA TYR A 705 -29.15 -16.02 6.07
C TYR A 705 -30.46 -16.82 6.04
N VAL A 706 -30.35 -18.14 6.17
CA VAL A 706 -31.51 -19.05 6.32
C VAL A 706 -31.63 -19.45 7.79
N GLU A 707 -32.82 -19.31 8.37
CA GLU A 707 -33.14 -19.78 9.72
C GLU A 707 -34.47 -20.54 9.70
N ASN A 708 -34.45 -21.82 10.11
CA ASN A 708 -35.60 -22.73 10.10
C ASN A 708 -36.32 -22.80 8.75
N GLY A 709 -35.57 -22.85 7.65
CA GLY A 709 -36.10 -22.90 6.28
C GLY A 709 -36.67 -21.58 5.75
N THR A 710 -36.69 -20.52 6.55
CA THR A 710 -37.10 -19.17 6.14
C THR A 710 -35.87 -18.34 5.79
N ILE A 711 -35.94 -17.59 4.68
CA ILE A 711 -34.83 -16.75 4.20
C ILE A 711 -35.01 -15.34 4.76
N PHE A 712 -33.97 -14.83 5.42
CA PHE A 712 -33.89 -13.46 5.92
C PHE A 712 -32.83 -12.73 5.12
N MET A 713 -33.20 -11.65 4.44
CA MET A 713 -32.26 -10.83 3.68
C MET A 713 -31.90 -9.58 4.47
N ASN A 714 -30.61 -9.23 4.46
CA ASN A 714 -30.13 -7.96 4.98
C ASN A 714 -30.44 -6.83 3.97
N ALA A 715 -30.30 -5.58 4.38
CA ALA A 715 -30.39 -4.45 3.44
C ALA A 715 -29.40 -4.65 2.26
N PRO A 716 -29.71 -4.15 1.05
CA PRO A 716 -28.70 -4.10 -0.02
C PRO A 716 -27.46 -3.34 0.47
N ASN A 717 -26.28 -3.74 0.02
CA ASN A 717 -25.06 -3.02 0.37
C ASN A 717 -25.17 -1.57 -0.17
N PRO A 718 -25.15 -0.54 0.69
CA PRO A 718 -25.23 0.86 0.25
C PRO A 718 -24.10 1.26 -0.72
N ALA A 719 -22.98 0.54 -0.67
CA ALA A 719 -21.79 0.71 -1.49
C ALA A 719 -22.01 0.47 -3.00
N GLU A 720 -23.08 -0.23 -3.40
CA GLU A 720 -23.38 -0.59 -4.80
C GLU A 720 -23.94 0.59 -5.61
N ASN A 721 -24.48 1.63 -4.96
CA ASN A 721 -25.09 2.80 -5.61
C ASN A 721 -24.20 4.06 -5.59
N ASP A 722 -22.90 3.92 -5.31
CA ASP A 722 -22.03 5.05 -5.05
C ASP A 722 -21.55 5.77 -6.32
N THR A 723 -22.21 6.87 -6.67
CA THR A 723 -21.85 7.74 -7.81
C THR A 723 -20.61 8.62 -7.56
N THR A 724 -20.07 8.65 -6.33
CA THR A 724 -18.94 9.52 -5.96
C THR A 724 -17.60 9.10 -6.58
N LEU A 725 -17.52 7.89 -7.14
CA LEU A 725 -16.33 7.35 -7.82
C LEU A 725 -16.15 7.87 -9.26
N GLN A 726 -17.12 8.61 -9.80
CA GLN A 726 -17.03 9.22 -11.13
C GLN A 726 -16.40 10.62 -11.13
N VAL A 727 -15.86 11.06 -10.00
CA VAL A 727 -15.27 12.40 -9.89
C VAL A 727 -13.93 12.43 -10.64
N THR A 728 -13.89 13.14 -11.76
CA THR A 728 -12.64 13.53 -12.43
C THR A 728 -11.86 14.48 -11.53
N LEU A 729 -10.61 14.11 -11.21
CA LEU A 729 -9.76 14.90 -10.30
C LEU A 729 -9.19 16.17 -10.95
N GLY A 730 -9.15 16.19 -12.29
CA GLY A 730 -8.47 17.23 -13.07
C GLY A 730 -6.95 17.08 -13.03
N ASP A 731 -6.25 18.05 -13.60
CA ASP A 731 -4.80 18.10 -13.61
C ASP A 731 -4.23 18.35 -12.20
N PHE A 732 -3.20 17.60 -11.81
CA PHE A 732 -2.44 17.83 -10.58
C PHE A 732 -1.01 17.27 -10.67
N SER A 733 -0.11 17.78 -9.82
CA SER A 733 1.22 17.21 -9.62
C SER A 733 1.55 17.07 -8.14
N ARG A 734 2.27 16.00 -7.79
CA ARG A 734 2.78 15.76 -6.43
C ARG A 734 4.18 15.17 -6.50
N THR A 735 5.00 15.52 -5.53
CA THR A 735 6.33 14.94 -5.34
C THR A 735 6.45 14.42 -3.91
N SER A 736 7.04 13.25 -3.73
CA SER A 736 7.33 12.68 -2.42
C SER A 736 8.75 12.14 -2.38
N ALA A 737 9.48 12.47 -1.32
CA ALA A 737 10.71 11.76 -0.97
C ALA A 737 10.37 10.39 -0.39
N GLY A 738 11.08 9.34 -0.81
CA GLY A 738 10.86 7.95 -0.39
C GLY A 738 11.95 7.37 0.51
N GLY A 739 12.77 8.26 1.11
CA GLY A 739 13.87 7.90 1.98
C GLY A 739 15.15 7.50 1.23
N SER A 740 16.07 6.85 1.94
CA SER A 740 17.29 6.26 1.37
C SER A 740 17.42 4.77 1.67
N PHE A 741 18.28 4.09 0.91
CA PHE A 741 18.57 2.67 1.11
C PHE A 741 20.01 2.35 0.68
N VAL A 742 20.56 1.25 1.18
CA VAL A 742 21.95 0.84 0.93
C VAL A 742 21.99 -0.45 0.12
N ILE A 743 22.76 -0.45 -0.97
CA ILE A 743 23.04 -1.64 -1.79
C ILE A 743 24.51 -2.05 -1.62
N SER A 744 24.72 -3.36 -1.46
CA SER A 744 26.03 -3.98 -1.31
C SER A 744 26.28 -5.11 -2.32
N ASN A 745 27.53 -5.55 -2.42
CA ASN A 745 28.01 -6.65 -3.26
C ASN A 745 27.74 -6.55 -4.77
N VAL A 746 27.56 -5.34 -5.29
CA VAL A 746 27.45 -5.10 -6.74
C VAL A 746 28.79 -5.39 -7.42
N PRO A 747 28.87 -6.36 -8.34
CA PRO A 747 30.12 -6.75 -8.99
C PRO A 747 30.56 -5.71 -10.04
N LEU A 748 31.88 -5.61 -10.22
CA LEU A 748 32.50 -4.84 -11.31
C LEU A 748 32.44 -5.65 -12.62
N GLY A 749 32.02 -5.02 -13.71
CA GLY A 749 31.99 -5.64 -15.05
C GLY A 749 30.62 -6.18 -15.48
N PRO A 750 30.57 -6.95 -16.59
CA PRO A 750 29.33 -7.49 -17.14
C PRO A 750 28.71 -8.50 -16.18
N ARG A 751 27.39 -8.46 -16.04
CA ARG A 751 26.63 -9.31 -15.12
C ARG A 751 25.93 -10.41 -15.89
N PRO A 752 25.94 -11.66 -15.39
CA PRO A 752 25.11 -12.70 -15.96
C PRO A 752 23.64 -12.34 -15.74
N ASP A 753 22.81 -12.73 -16.70
CA ASP A 753 21.37 -12.78 -16.52
C ASP A 753 21.03 -13.92 -15.56
N ILE A 754 20.38 -13.56 -14.45
CA ILE A 754 20.04 -14.44 -13.32
C ILE A 754 18.61 -14.23 -12.84
N PHE A 755 17.86 -13.33 -13.48
CA PHE A 755 16.50 -13.01 -13.07
C PHE A 755 15.53 -13.64 -14.07
N ALA A 756 14.84 -14.69 -13.63
CA ALA A 756 13.75 -15.22 -14.42
C ALA A 756 12.60 -14.19 -14.55
N PRO A 757 11.73 -14.33 -15.57
CA PRO A 757 10.50 -13.56 -15.67
C PRO A 757 9.62 -13.74 -14.44
N GLU A 758 8.87 -12.70 -14.07
CA GLU A 758 7.94 -12.77 -12.94
C GLU A 758 6.75 -13.69 -13.25
N ARG A 759 6.20 -14.31 -12.20
CA ARG A 759 4.99 -15.14 -12.28
C ARG A 759 3.80 -14.32 -12.77
N ILE A 760 3.08 -14.86 -13.74
CA ILE A 760 1.81 -14.32 -14.20
C ILE A 760 0.70 -14.70 -13.22
N SER A 761 0.03 -13.70 -12.64
CA SER A 761 -0.97 -13.88 -11.59
C SER A 761 -2.41 -13.76 -12.09
N ASP A 762 -2.62 -13.27 -13.31
CA ASP A 762 -3.91 -12.85 -13.85
C ASP A 762 -4.35 -13.61 -15.12
N LEU A 763 -3.85 -14.82 -15.33
CA LEU A 763 -4.29 -15.67 -16.44
C LEU A 763 -5.80 -15.96 -16.32
N GLU A 764 -6.54 -15.67 -17.38
CA GLU A 764 -7.97 -15.90 -17.52
C GLU A 764 -8.27 -16.70 -18.79
N ALA A 765 -9.37 -17.45 -18.77
CA ALA A 765 -9.79 -18.30 -19.87
C ALA A 765 -11.32 -18.29 -20.03
N TRP A 766 -11.81 -18.26 -21.27
CA TRP A 766 -13.24 -18.43 -21.57
C TRP A 766 -13.43 -19.08 -22.95
N VAL A 767 -14.66 -19.50 -23.22
CA VAL A 767 -15.04 -20.17 -24.48
C VAL A 767 -15.79 -19.18 -25.38
N GLU A 768 -15.34 -19.04 -26.63
CA GLU A 768 -16.03 -18.30 -27.68
C GLU A 768 -16.31 -19.22 -28.88
N GLY A 769 -17.55 -19.71 -28.97
CA GLY A 769 -17.92 -20.67 -30.02
C GLY A 769 -17.24 -22.02 -29.80
N ASP A 770 -16.34 -22.41 -30.69
CA ASP A 770 -15.49 -23.61 -30.63
C ASP A 770 -14.05 -23.29 -30.21
N LYS A 771 -13.75 -22.03 -29.89
CA LYS A 771 -12.43 -21.54 -29.53
C LYS A 771 -12.31 -21.30 -28.04
N ILE A 772 -11.10 -21.47 -27.54
CA ILE A 772 -10.70 -21.05 -26.20
C ILE A 772 -9.91 -19.77 -26.34
N VAL A 773 -10.30 -18.75 -25.58
CA VAL A 773 -9.60 -17.48 -25.50
C VAL A 773 -8.92 -17.39 -24.13
N LEU A 774 -7.64 -17.04 -24.14
CA LEU A 774 -6.80 -16.81 -22.97
C LEU A 774 -6.36 -15.35 -22.96
N SER A 775 -6.32 -14.73 -21.78
CA SER A 775 -5.84 -13.36 -21.58
C SER A 775 -5.01 -13.28 -20.30
N TRP A 776 -3.94 -12.50 -20.33
CA TRP A 776 -3.08 -12.21 -19.18
C TRP A 776 -2.28 -10.92 -19.39
N THR A 777 -1.60 -10.45 -18.35
CA THR A 777 -0.63 -9.35 -18.47
C THR A 777 0.78 -9.90 -18.74
N ALA A 778 1.43 -9.39 -19.79
CA ALA A 778 2.78 -9.78 -20.18
C ALA A 778 3.79 -9.51 -19.04
N THR A 779 4.67 -10.48 -18.80
CA THR A 779 5.80 -10.37 -17.87
C THR A 779 7.09 -9.99 -18.60
N GLY A 780 8.17 -9.71 -17.85
CA GLY A 780 9.45 -9.28 -18.36
C GLY A 780 10.33 -10.38 -18.98
N ASP A 781 11.51 -9.96 -19.42
CA ASP A 781 12.68 -10.84 -19.58
C ASP A 781 13.24 -11.11 -18.18
N ASP A 782 13.50 -10.02 -17.44
CA ASP A 782 13.91 -10.04 -16.04
C ASP A 782 12.79 -9.50 -15.16
N LEU A 783 12.18 -10.36 -14.32
CA LEU A 783 11.06 -9.98 -13.45
C LEU A 783 9.93 -9.29 -14.22
N ASP A 784 9.68 -7.99 -13.96
CA ASP A 784 8.65 -7.17 -14.60
C ASP A 784 9.20 -6.18 -15.65
N GLN A 785 10.41 -6.41 -16.17
CA GLN A 785 11.08 -5.52 -17.13
C GLN A 785 11.53 -6.25 -18.40
N GLY A 786 11.46 -5.54 -19.53
CA GLY A 786 11.81 -6.08 -20.83
C GLY A 786 10.66 -6.86 -21.47
N THR A 787 10.99 -7.96 -22.14
CA THR A 787 10.05 -8.76 -22.92
C THR A 787 10.47 -10.22 -22.84
N ALA A 788 9.57 -11.09 -22.39
CA ALA A 788 9.80 -12.52 -22.40
C ALA A 788 10.09 -13.02 -23.82
N SER A 789 10.90 -14.07 -23.95
CA SER A 789 11.23 -14.63 -25.26
C SER A 789 10.11 -15.51 -25.82
N ARG A 790 9.43 -16.28 -24.95
CA ARG A 790 8.28 -17.12 -25.32
C ARG A 790 7.47 -17.52 -24.09
N TYR A 791 6.30 -18.11 -24.34
CA TYR A 791 5.49 -18.78 -23.33
C TYR A 791 5.50 -20.30 -23.51
N ASP A 792 5.40 -21.02 -22.39
CA ASP A 792 5.07 -22.44 -22.37
C ASP A 792 3.68 -22.59 -21.70
N LEU A 793 2.67 -22.86 -22.53
CA LEU A 793 1.27 -23.00 -22.14
C LEU A 793 0.89 -24.48 -22.02
N ARG A 794 0.30 -24.83 -20.88
CA ARG A 794 -0.14 -26.19 -20.56
C ARG A 794 -1.64 -26.23 -20.28
N MET A 795 -2.26 -27.35 -20.64
CA MET A 795 -3.66 -27.65 -20.33
C MET A 795 -3.83 -29.03 -19.69
N SER A 796 -4.88 -29.19 -18.89
CA SER A 796 -5.33 -30.49 -18.37
C SER A 796 -6.82 -30.45 -18.00
N THR A 797 -7.45 -31.62 -17.90
CA THR A 797 -8.77 -31.80 -17.28
C THR A 797 -8.70 -32.03 -15.77
N ASP A 798 -7.49 -32.25 -15.22
CA ASP A 798 -7.23 -32.32 -13.78
C ASP A 798 -6.37 -31.14 -13.33
N LEU A 799 -6.96 -30.28 -12.50
CA LEU A 799 -6.30 -29.11 -11.91
C LEU A 799 -5.02 -29.51 -11.15
N LYS A 800 -4.98 -30.67 -10.50
CA LYS A 800 -3.82 -31.12 -9.72
C LYS A 800 -2.61 -31.44 -10.58
N GLU A 801 -2.82 -31.87 -11.82
CA GLU A 801 -1.71 -32.12 -12.75
C GLU A 801 -0.96 -30.83 -13.06
N LEU A 802 -1.66 -29.72 -13.28
CA LEU A 802 -1.02 -28.43 -13.52
C LEU A 802 -0.30 -27.89 -12.28
N LEU A 803 -0.82 -28.14 -11.08
CA LEU A 803 -0.16 -27.73 -9.83
C LEU A 803 1.11 -28.55 -9.52
N GLN A 804 1.06 -29.87 -9.72
CA GLN A 804 2.10 -30.79 -9.22
C GLN A 804 3.03 -31.33 -10.30
N LYS A 805 2.61 -31.31 -11.57
CA LYS A 805 3.26 -31.99 -12.69
C LYS A 805 3.21 -31.15 -13.97
N PHE A 806 3.33 -29.83 -13.85
CA PHE A 806 3.23 -28.86 -14.95
C PHE A 806 3.98 -29.30 -16.23
N ASP A 807 5.24 -29.73 -16.10
CA ASP A 807 6.07 -30.12 -17.24
C ASP A 807 5.59 -31.38 -17.98
N ASN A 808 4.79 -32.22 -17.31
CA ASN A 808 4.21 -33.45 -17.87
C ASN A 808 2.78 -33.24 -18.40
N SER A 809 2.19 -32.06 -18.22
CA SER A 809 0.85 -31.73 -18.71
C SER A 809 0.84 -31.48 -20.23
N ILE A 810 -0.37 -31.52 -20.83
CA ILE A 810 -0.55 -31.39 -22.28
C ILE A 810 -0.08 -30.02 -22.76
N ILE A 811 0.81 -29.99 -23.74
CA ILE A 811 1.35 -28.77 -24.34
C ILE A 811 0.31 -28.17 -25.29
N VAL A 812 0.08 -26.86 -25.19
CA VAL A 812 -0.65 -26.09 -26.20
C VAL A 812 0.37 -25.35 -27.05
N ASP A 813 0.33 -25.57 -28.36
CA ASP A 813 1.21 -24.86 -29.30
C ASP A 813 0.84 -23.37 -29.35
N ILE A 814 1.67 -22.54 -28.70
CA ILE A 814 1.57 -21.09 -28.64
C ILE A 814 2.71 -20.40 -29.42
N SER A 815 3.41 -21.13 -30.30
CA SER A 815 4.59 -20.63 -31.02
C SER A 815 4.32 -19.45 -31.95
N ILE A 816 3.06 -19.22 -32.34
CA ILE A 816 2.65 -18.08 -33.17
C ILE A 816 2.57 -16.76 -32.40
N LEU A 817 2.45 -16.81 -31.06
CA LEU A 817 2.37 -15.60 -30.24
C LEU A 817 3.78 -15.04 -30.02
N THR A 818 3.96 -13.77 -30.35
CA THR A 818 5.17 -13.02 -30.00
C THR A 818 4.91 -12.22 -28.73
N PRO A 819 5.61 -12.52 -27.61
CA PRO A 819 5.37 -11.81 -26.37
C PRO A 819 5.56 -10.30 -26.50
N GLN A 820 4.68 -9.56 -25.86
CA GLN A 820 4.67 -8.10 -25.79
C GLN A 820 5.54 -7.61 -24.62
N PRO A 821 5.94 -6.32 -24.61
CA PRO A 821 6.65 -5.74 -23.47
C PRO A 821 5.87 -5.88 -22.16
N ALA A 822 6.60 -6.07 -21.07
CA ALA A 822 6.03 -6.23 -19.73
C ALA A 822 4.97 -5.16 -19.41
N GLY A 823 3.86 -5.58 -18.80
CA GLY A 823 2.71 -4.73 -18.48
C GLY A 823 1.70 -4.56 -19.62
N SER A 824 1.98 -5.06 -20.83
CA SER A 824 1.02 -5.09 -21.94
C SER A 824 0.00 -6.22 -21.76
N SER A 825 -1.21 -6.06 -22.32
CA SER A 825 -2.19 -7.15 -22.36
C SER A 825 -1.84 -8.14 -23.46
N GLU A 826 -1.89 -9.43 -23.12
CA GLU A 826 -1.73 -10.55 -24.04
C GLU A 826 -3.07 -11.23 -24.30
N THR A 827 -3.25 -11.76 -25.51
CA THR A 827 -4.43 -12.56 -25.84
C THR A 827 -4.04 -13.68 -26.81
N PHE A 828 -4.50 -14.89 -26.52
CA PHE A 828 -4.28 -16.05 -27.38
C PHE A 828 -5.57 -16.82 -27.59
N THR A 829 -5.80 -17.27 -28.82
CA THR A 829 -7.03 -17.99 -29.19
C THR A 829 -6.68 -19.22 -30.01
N PHE A 830 -7.23 -20.37 -29.62
CA PHE A 830 -6.99 -21.63 -30.32
C PHE A 830 -8.19 -22.58 -30.24
N VAL A 831 -8.15 -23.62 -31.08
CA VAL A 831 -9.13 -24.74 -31.07
C VAL A 831 -8.42 -25.97 -30.50
N PRO A 832 -8.95 -26.62 -29.45
CA PRO A 832 -8.36 -27.84 -28.89
C PRO A 832 -8.36 -28.99 -29.91
N LYS A 833 -7.19 -29.48 -30.33
CA LYS A 833 -7.06 -30.50 -31.39
C LYS A 833 -7.23 -31.95 -30.90
N ASP A 834 -6.96 -32.22 -29.62
CA ASP A 834 -6.83 -33.59 -29.08
C ASP A 834 -7.78 -33.93 -27.92
N ALA A 835 -8.62 -33.00 -27.48
CA ALA A 835 -9.65 -33.30 -26.50
C ALA A 835 -10.90 -33.77 -27.26
N VAL A 836 -11.27 -35.05 -27.09
CA VAL A 836 -12.67 -35.45 -27.31
C VAL A 836 -13.47 -34.71 -26.24
N VAL A 837 -13.86 -33.47 -26.54
CA VAL A 837 -14.58 -32.62 -25.60
C VAL A 837 -15.99 -33.18 -25.51
N GLN A 838 -16.20 -34.07 -24.55
CA GLN A 838 -17.55 -34.42 -24.12
C GLN A 838 -18.17 -33.17 -23.47
N ASN A 839 -19.46 -32.96 -23.73
CA ASN A 839 -20.22 -31.85 -23.15
C ASN A 839 -20.05 -31.81 -21.63
N GLY A 840 -19.75 -30.63 -21.06
CA GLY A 840 -19.51 -30.47 -19.61
C GLY A 840 -18.06 -30.68 -19.16
N THR A 841 -17.11 -30.87 -20.07
CA THR A 841 -15.67 -30.92 -19.72
C THR A 841 -15.17 -29.55 -19.30
N ILE A 842 -14.43 -29.51 -18.19
CA ILE A 842 -13.68 -28.33 -17.74
C ILE A 842 -12.22 -28.50 -18.14
N LEU A 843 -11.67 -27.49 -18.80
CA LEU A 843 -10.25 -27.41 -19.11
C LEU A 843 -9.61 -26.38 -18.20
N PHE A 844 -8.48 -26.77 -17.62
CA PHE A 844 -7.63 -25.91 -16.82
C PHE A 844 -6.39 -25.53 -17.64
N PHE A 845 -5.89 -24.31 -17.41
CA PHE A 845 -4.73 -23.75 -18.10
C PHE A 845 -3.77 -23.14 -17.09
N ALA A 846 -2.48 -23.34 -17.33
CA ALA A 846 -1.41 -22.64 -16.65
C ALA A 846 -0.28 -22.38 -17.65
N LEU A 847 0.49 -21.34 -17.43
CA LEU A 847 1.61 -21.01 -18.30
C LEU A 847 2.84 -20.54 -17.52
N THR A 848 4.00 -20.65 -18.17
CA THR A 848 5.26 -20.06 -17.71
C THR A 848 5.82 -19.16 -18.82
N ALA A 849 6.49 -18.09 -18.42
CA ALA A 849 7.27 -17.26 -19.32
C ALA A 849 8.72 -17.70 -19.30
N VAL A 850 9.39 -17.59 -20.46
CA VAL A 850 10.80 -17.94 -20.62
C VAL A 850 11.56 -16.75 -21.18
N ASP A 851 12.67 -16.39 -20.54
CA ASP A 851 13.55 -15.29 -20.95
C ASP A 851 14.54 -15.70 -22.05
N LYS A 852 15.42 -14.77 -22.44
CA LYS A 852 16.50 -15.02 -23.42
C LYS A 852 17.59 -15.94 -22.89
N ALA A 853 17.82 -15.95 -21.58
CA ALA A 853 18.75 -16.85 -20.90
C ALA A 853 18.19 -18.28 -20.70
N SER A 854 16.96 -18.54 -21.14
CA SER A 854 16.21 -19.79 -20.95
C SER A 854 15.84 -20.12 -19.50
N GLN A 855 15.78 -19.13 -18.60
CA GLN A 855 15.18 -19.27 -17.27
C GLN A 855 13.66 -19.16 -17.40
N ARG A 856 12.94 -19.85 -16.51
CA ARG A 856 11.47 -19.94 -16.53
C ARG A 856 10.88 -19.29 -15.29
N SER A 857 9.80 -18.56 -15.46
CA SER A 857 8.98 -18.10 -14.32
C SER A 857 8.42 -19.28 -13.55
N SER A 858 7.98 -19.04 -12.31
CA SER A 858 7.03 -19.95 -11.66
C SER A 858 5.74 -20.08 -12.50
N PRO A 859 5.03 -21.22 -12.44
CA PRO A 859 3.74 -21.37 -13.12
C PRO A 859 2.74 -20.30 -12.70
N SER A 860 1.93 -19.86 -13.65
CA SER A 860 0.88 -18.86 -13.43
C SER A 860 -0.19 -19.31 -12.42
N ASN A 861 -1.14 -18.44 -12.11
CA ASN A 861 -2.42 -18.91 -11.58
C ASN A 861 -3.10 -19.87 -12.58
N ILE A 862 -4.01 -20.70 -12.09
CA ILE A 862 -4.76 -21.64 -12.93
C ILE A 862 -6.01 -20.95 -13.45
N ALA A 863 -6.10 -20.80 -14.77
CA ALA A 863 -7.31 -20.38 -15.45
C ALA A 863 -8.18 -21.60 -15.80
N ARG A 864 -9.47 -21.38 -16.04
CA ARG A 864 -10.41 -22.44 -16.39
C ARG A 864 -11.37 -22.01 -17.48
N ALA A 865 -11.76 -22.95 -18.34
CA ALA A 865 -12.85 -22.77 -19.29
C ALA A 865 -13.78 -23.98 -19.22
N ALA A 866 -15.08 -23.74 -19.04
CA ALA A 866 -16.10 -24.78 -19.03
C ALA A 866 -16.79 -24.85 -20.40
N ILE A 867 -16.80 -26.03 -21.01
CA ILE A 867 -17.41 -26.21 -22.34
C ILE A 867 -18.88 -26.61 -22.17
N ILE A 868 -19.75 -25.65 -22.41
CA ILE A 868 -21.20 -25.76 -22.21
C ILE A 868 -21.86 -26.22 -23.51
N PRO A 869 -22.82 -27.16 -23.48
CA PRO A 869 -23.55 -27.56 -24.67
C PRO A 869 -24.34 -26.38 -25.25
N LYS A 870 -24.29 -26.19 -26.57
CA LYS A 870 -25.24 -25.32 -27.28
C LYS A 870 -26.63 -25.92 -27.08
N VAL A 871 -27.55 -25.15 -26.50
CA VAL A 871 -28.98 -25.49 -26.54
C VAL A 871 -29.36 -25.50 -28.02
N ALA A 872 -29.64 -26.69 -28.57
CA ALA A 872 -30.22 -26.80 -29.90
C ALA A 872 -31.54 -26.05 -29.86
N THR A 873 -31.62 -24.90 -30.55
CA THR A 873 -32.89 -24.28 -30.88
C THR A 873 -33.65 -25.29 -31.71
N SER A 874 -34.65 -25.96 -31.11
CA SER A 874 -35.62 -26.70 -31.89
C SER A 874 -36.39 -25.67 -32.71
N ASP A 875 -35.98 -25.50 -33.97
CA ASP A 875 -36.87 -24.96 -35.00
C ASP A 875 -38.08 -25.90 -35.06
N SER A 876 -39.11 -25.56 -34.31
CA SER A 876 -40.42 -26.18 -34.35
C SER A 876 -41.16 -25.65 -35.57
N THR A 877 -40.64 -25.94 -36.77
CA THR A 877 -41.42 -25.96 -38.01
C THR A 877 -41.75 -27.41 -38.36
N ASN A 878 -42.50 -28.07 -37.48
CA ASN A 878 -43.37 -29.16 -37.91
C ASN A 878 -44.80 -28.63 -37.85
N ILE A 879 -45.25 -28.09 -38.98
CA ILE A 879 -46.66 -27.79 -39.24
C ILE A 879 -47.39 -29.13 -39.25
N MET A 880 -47.95 -29.50 -38.11
CA MET A 880 -48.96 -30.54 -38.01
C MET A 880 -50.29 -29.87 -38.37
N THR A 881 -50.74 -30.07 -39.59
CA THR A 881 -52.06 -29.63 -40.07
C THR A 881 -53.16 -30.33 -39.24
N ILE A 882 -53.88 -29.56 -38.43
CA ILE A 882 -55.15 -29.97 -37.81
C ILE A 882 -56.27 -29.71 -38.83
N PRO A 883 -57.16 -30.67 -39.13
CA PRO A 883 -58.31 -30.42 -39.98
C PRO A 883 -59.35 -29.58 -39.26
N SER A 884 -59.88 -28.62 -40.00
CA SER A 884 -60.87 -27.61 -39.63
C SER A 884 -62.12 -28.22 -39.01
N LEU A 885 -62.47 -27.77 -37.81
CA LEU A 885 -63.80 -27.95 -37.22
C LEU A 885 -64.64 -26.72 -37.61
N LEU A 886 -65.69 -26.89 -38.40
CA LEU A 886 -66.94 -26.13 -38.30
C LEU A 886 -67.97 -26.69 -39.29
N VAL A 887 -69.14 -27.09 -38.77
CA VAL A 887 -70.52 -26.81 -39.27
C VAL A 887 -71.49 -27.87 -38.73
N LEU A 888 -72.68 -27.41 -38.30
CA LEU A 888 -73.89 -28.09 -37.78
C LEU A 888 -73.88 -28.30 -36.25
N LEU A 889 -74.80 -27.77 -35.44
CA LEU A 889 -76.14 -27.25 -35.66
C LEU A 889 -76.51 -26.20 -34.59
N SER A 890 -77.09 -25.08 -35.03
CA SER A 890 -78.11 -24.38 -34.25
C SER A 890 -79.15 -23.84 -35.24
N TYR A 891 -80.38 -23.66 -34.77
CA TYR A 891 -81.63 -23.31 -35.49
C TYR A 891 -82.40 -24.52 -36.03
N LEU A 892 -83.70 -24.70 -35.77
CA LEU A 892 -84.66 -24.00 -34.92
C LEU A 892 -85.91 -24.90 -34.91
N SER A 893 -86.53 -25.12 -33.75
CA SER A 893 -87.90 -25.61 -33.71
C SER A 893 -88.86 -24.44 -33.96
N LEU A 894 -89.51 -24.39 -35.11
CA LEU A 894 -90.85 -23.82 -35.25
C LEU A 894 -91.58 -24.49 -36.41
N GLN A 895 -92.74 -25.05 -36.07
CA GLN A 895 -93.63 -25.83 -36.91
C GLN A 895 -94.32 -24.98 -37.99
N LEU A 896 -94.60 -25.64 -39.12
CA LEU A 896 -95.74 -25.43 -40.03
C LEU A 896 -96.04 -23.98 -40.44
N SER A 897 -95.64 -23.60 -41.65
CA SER A 897 -96.45 -22.98 -42.73
C SER A 897 -95.53 -22.69 -43.92
#